data_AF-A0A2Z4MIT5-F1
#
_entry.id   AF-A0A2Z4MIT5-F1
#
_cell.length_a   1.000
_cell.length_b   1.000
_cell.length_c   1.000
_cell.angle_alpha   90.00
_cell.angle_beta   90.00
_cell.angle_gamma   90.00
#
_symmetry.space_group_name_H-M   'P 1'
#
loop_
_entity.id
_entity.type
_entity.pdbx_description
1 polymer ?
#
loop_
_entity_poly.entity_id
_entity_poly.type
_entity_poly.pdbx_seq_one_letter_code
_entity_poly.pdbx_strand_id
1 'polypeptide(L)'
;MRKGISAWLILLLLTMIFPLQLQAETAVEGSLSKEEIASIESWIDQKMQDGKIPGASVVIVKGEQTVYNRGFGYADMAAKSPVTTQTLFELGSTTKAFTGLAILSLEEQGLLNLKDPVQKYLPWFQVKDAEGHTPEITLEQLLHHTSGIPFHTIGEIPVGEESDALERTVRKVVGQTLDFSPGERFLYASMNYDVLGLVIEKVTGEPFEQYVKDNVLTPIGLTHSYLFRNEAERHEMAKGYKIGFLGAREYQAPVYRGNTPAGYIISNSEDMAIWLKSQLGSITNNNVSSGLINRSHQPDRSVLPNIDSSSYAAGWFVYQKGSGELSHGGSNPNYSSSVVIRPGEKLGVAVLTNINSAHTQAMGQGIMEILRQKKPPENVSDLYSSVDNVSVAILCIAIPLILLTAWFAIVALGEIARKKRMRSGGFGKNAYRFVLLLLCLGLSGYCFYQIPSVLFDGVSWDFVDVWAPSSFVIAIQSLFVGIVLFAFYYFITVVFPKSHDRTFFPIIVLSTVSGLGNALIIFIINEALNHTDRFQGGLLSFFVMGIVIYVFGQRLVRAKLITITNEMVFQKRTELIDKILKSPYQNIETIEKERIYSVLNNDTETISGVSNILIFGVTSLVTLLCCFIYLGMVNIYGLLISIFVIMVAAGLYFMAGRYANRVWEETRDIQNTFFKFINHMIGGFKELSIHKGKKGQFQEELQESCDTYRTKRIQGDLSFANVFVMGELLFTFVIGVVAFVFPVVFDDIANSSLRAYIFVFLYMTSPVHGVLDAIPNFIRVRISWNRLNELSRQLETGETKQSERVKEASPASEIIHLEVKDVEYHYKNQEGEQFTVGPVNLSFHSGQVTFITGGNGSGKSTLGKLLVGLYKPDQGEILLNGQQLEELSQNFAAIFSDFHLFEKMYGIDVKMKEQEIQEYLLKLGMNHKLQIQHGGFSTVNLSTGQRKRLALLISCMEDRPIYFFDEWAADQDPEFREYFYYNLIPEMKQKGKCVIAITHDDRYFHVADQLLKMEVGQVTHEQLKQHA
;
A
#
# COMPACT_ATOMS: atom_id res chain seq x y z
N MET A 1 0.97 -38.09 37.87
CA MET A 1 1.30 -37.13 38.96
C MET A 1 2.64 -37.52 39.57
N ARG A 2 3.54 -36.54 39.78
CA ARG A 2 4.86 -36.60 40.46
C ARG A 2 6.04 -37.28 39.72
N LYS A 3 6.87 -36.38 39.15
CA LYS A 3 8.35 -36.25 39.20
C LYS A 3 9.23 -37.50 39.35
N GLY A 4 10.27 -37.56 38.50
CA GLY A 4 11.58 -38.09 38.88
C GLY A 4 12.37 -38.72 37.73
N ILE A 5 13.16 -37.92 37.01
CA ILE A 5 14.18 -38.35 36.06
C ILE A 5 15.49 -38.59 36.84
N SER A 6 16.14 -39.74 36.64
CA SER A 6 17.61 -39.85 36.49
C SER A 6 18.09 -41.31 36.37
N ALA A 7 18.48 -41.67 35.13
CA ALA A 7 19.73 -42.33 34.73
C ALA A 7 20.19 -43.72 35.26
N TRP A 8 20.71 -44.48 34.27
CA TRP A 8 21.56 -45.69 34.28
C TRP A 8 20.86 -47.06 34.39
N LEU A 9 20.72 -47.82 33.29
CA LEU A 9 21.68 -48.72 32.61
C LEU A 9 22.04 -49.98 33.43
N ILE A 10 21.87 -51.13 32.76
CA ILE A 10 22.45 -52.47 33.05
C ILE A 10 21.60 -53.37 33.96
N LEU A 11 20.71 -54.18 33.35
CA LEU A 11 20.70 -55.66 33.43
C LEU A 11 19.42 -56.20 32.75
N LEU A 12 19.56 -56.87 31.61
CA LEU A 12 18.92 -58.18 31.35
C LEU A 12 19.41 -58.70 30.00
N LEU A 13 20.67 -59.13 30.03
CA LEU A 13 21.23 -60.11 29.13
C LEU A 13 20.63 -61.49 29.46
N LEU A 14 20.18 -62.18 28.40
CA LEU A 14 20.45 -63.61 28.12
C LEU A 14 19.90 -64.64 29.13
N THR A 15 19.05 -65.59 28.76
CA THR A 15 19.12 -66.59 27.68
C THR A 15 17.82 -67.44 27.78
N MET A 16 17.35 -68.32 26.89
CA MET A 16 17.93 -69.28 25.94
C MET A 16 16.79 -69.71 24.97
N ILE A 17 16.99 -69.68 23.64
CA ILE A 17 17.18 -70.86 22.75
C ILE A 17 15.83 -71.44 22.22
N PHE A 18 15.55 -71.74 20.93
CA PHE A 18 16.32 -72.45 19.86
C PHE A 18 15.75 -72.09 18.45
N PRO A 19 16.20 -72.69 17.33
CA PRO A 19 16.60 -71.95 16.13
C PRO A 19 15.59 -72.08 14.98
N LEU A 20 15.64 -71.16 14.01
CA LEU A 20 15.26 -71.49 12.64
C LEU A 20 16.29 -70.94 11.66
N GLN A 21 16.88 -71.87 10.93
CA GLN A 21 17.74 -71.65 9.78
C GLN A 21 16.91 -71.35 8.52
N LEU A 22 17.54 -70.57 7.62
CA LEU A 22 17.30 -70.43 6.18
C LEU A 22 16.05 -69.60 5.78
N GLN A 23 16.12 -68.61 4.88
CA GLN A 23 17.08 -68.32 3.80
C GLN A 23 17.54 -66.86 3.83
N ALA A 24 18.85 -66.64 3.76
CA ALA A 24 19.36 -65.44 3.11
C ALA A 24 19.16 -65.69 1.61
N GLU A 25 18.23 -64.97 0.99
CA GLU A 25 18.33 -64.73 -0.45
C GLU A 25 19.65 -63.99 -0.64
N THR A 26 20.59 -64.69 -1.25
CA THR A 26 21.72 -64.05 -1.92
C THR A 26 21.12 -63.09 -2.92
N ALA A 27 21.12 -61.80 -2.58
CA ALA A 27 20.77 -60.74 -3.51
C ALA A 27 21.65 -60.95 -4.74
N VAL A 28 21.01 -61.24 -5.86
CA VAL A 28 21.66 -61.25 -7.16
C VAL A 28 22.31 -59.87 -7.31
N GLU A 29 23.64 -59.82 -7.29
CA GLU A 29 24.41 -58.61 -7.60
C GLU A 29 23.99 -58.13 -9.00
N GLY A 30 23.07 -57.16 -9.05
CA GLY A 30 22.59 -56.60 -10.32
C GLY A 30 21.22 -55.91 -10.27
N SER A 31 20.25 -56.38 -9.47
CA SER A 31 18.88 -55.83 -9.47
C SER A 31 18.60 -54.84 -8.33
N LEU A 32 17.82 -53.78 -8.61
CA LEU A 32 17.29 -52.88 -7.57
C LEU A 32 16.36 -53.63 -6.60
N SER A 33 16.46 -53.35 -5.31
CA SER A 33 15.53 -53.85 -4.29
C SER A 33 14.12 -53.29 -4.48
N LYS A 34 13.11 -53.96 -3.90
CA LYS A 34 11.72 -53.48 -3.96
C LYS A 34 11.56 -52.13 -3.26
N GLU A 35 12.28 -51.93 -2.16
CA GLU A 35 12.30 -50.68 -1.40
C GLU A 35 12.92 -49.53 -2.21
N GLU A 36 14.03 -49.77 -2.92
CA GLU A 36 14.65 -48.77 -3.80
C GLU A 36 13.72 -48.38 -4.96
N ILE A 37 13.09 -49.37 -5.61
CA ILE A 37 12.11 -49.11 -6.68
C ILE A 37 10.95 -48.26 -6.15
N ALA A 38 10.38 -48.61 -4.99
CA ALA A 38 9.29 -47.85 -4.40
C ALA A 38 9.72 -46.41 -4.04
N SER A 39 10.95 -46.22 -3.58
CA SER A 39 11.50 -44.88 -3.29
C SER A 39 11.69 -44.05 -4.58
N ILE A 40 12.17 -44.68 -5.65
CA ILE A 40 12.34 -44.05 -6.98
C ILE A 40 10.97 -43.67 -7.55
N GLU A 41 9.99 -44.57 -7.54
CA GLU A 41 8.65 -44.31 -8.08
C GLU A 41 7.94 -43.21 -7.30
N SER A 42 8.02 -43.21 -5.97
CA SER A 42 7.50 -42.14 -5.12
C SER A 42 8.13 -40.78 -5.45
N TRP A 43 9.45 -40.75 -5.68
CA TRP A 43 10.17 -39.55 -6.08
C TRP A 43 9.74 -39.04 -7.46
N ILE A 44 9.58 -39.94 -8.44
CA ILE A 44 9.08 -39.62 -9.79
C ILE A 44 7.68 -39.03 -9.70
N ASP A 45 6.75 -39.69 -8.99
CA ASP A 45 5.37 -39.22 -8.83
C ASP A 45 5.32 -37.85 -8.17
N GLN A 46 6.13 -37.61 -7.13
CA GLN A 46 6.24 -36.31 -6.49
C GLN A 46 6.70 -35.23 -7.49
N LYS A 47 7.78 -35.48 -8.26
CA LYS A 47 8.31 -34.50 -9.21
C LYS A 47 7.41 -34.28 -10.41
N MET A 48 6.67 -35.29 -10.84
CA MET A 48 5.63 -35.12 -11.85
C MET A 48 4.49 -34.23 -11.34
N GLN A 49 4.05 -34.41 -10.08
CA GLN A 49 3.01 -33.58 -9.47
C GLN A 49 3.46 -32.13 -9.24
N ASP A 50 4.69 -31.93 -8.76
CA ASP A 50 5.29 -30.62 -8.53
C ASP A 50 5.42 -29.83 -9.85
N GLY A 51 6.03 -30.45 -10.87
CA GLY A 51 6.27 -29.83 -12.19
C GLY A 51 5.09 -29.89 -13.15
N LYS A 52 3.93 -30.43 -12.73
CA LYS A 52 2.74 -30.66 -13.58
C LYS A 52 3.08 -31.43 -14.86
N ILE A 53 4.01 -32.39 -14.76
CA ILE A 53 4.54 -33.17 -15.89
C ILE A 53 3.48 -34.20 -16.32
N PRO A 54 2.96 -34.12 -17.56
CA PRO A 54 1.95 -35.06 -18.03
C PRO A 54 2.46 -36.49 -18.21
N GLY A 55 3.66 -36.64 -18.78
CA GLY A 55 4.27 -37.92 -19.08
C GLY A 55 5.79 -37.88 -18.96
N ALA A 56 6.37 -38.97 -18.45
CA ALA A 56 7.80 -39.13 -18.27
C ALA A 56 8.24 -40.55 -18.63
N SER A 57 9.44 -40.71 -19.18
CA SER A 57 10.09 -42.00 -19.37
C SER A 57 11.44 -42.00 -18.67
N VAL A 58 11.70 -43.03 -17.85
CA VAL A 58 12.87 -43.10 -16.96
C VAL A 58 13.61 -44.41 -17.19
N VAL A 59 14.92 -44.32 -17.36
CA VAL A 59 15.81 -45.48 -17.46
C VAL A 59 17.00 -45.36 -16.53
N ILE A 60 17.37 -46.48 -15.89
CA ILE A 60 18.51 -46.61 -14.99
C ILE A 60 19.38 -47.78 -15.46
N VAL A 61 20.67 -47.53 -15.56
CA VAL A 61 21.70 -48.47 -15.97
C VAL A 61 22.72 -48.64 -14.85
N LYS A 62 23.11 -49.89 -14.59
CA LYS A 62 24.21 -50.27 -13.69
C LYS A 62 25.17 -51.20 -14.44
N GLY A 63 26.33 -50.68 -14.82
CA GLY A 63 27.27 -51.35 -15.71
C GLY A 63 26.63 -51.67 -17.06
N GLU A 64 26.61 -52.95 -17.43
CA GLU A 64 26.05 -53.41 -18.71
C GLU A 64 24.53 -53.65 -18.65
N GLN A 65 23.94 -53.64 -17.45
CA GLN A 65 22.55 -54.01 -17.22
C GLN A 65 21.65 -52.77 -17.16
N THR A 66 20.50 -52.86 -17.84
CA THR A 66 19.38 -51.92 -17.61
C THR A 66 18.62 -52.45 -16.40
N VAL A 67 18.71 -51.76 -15.27
CA VAL A 67 18.14 -52.22 -13.99
C VAL A 67 16.73 -51.66 -13.73
N TYR A 68 16.35 -50.62 -14.47
CA TYR A 68 15.02 -50.02 -14.46
C TYR A 68 14.74 -49.35 -15.81
N ASN A 69 13.56 -49.54 -16.39
CA ASN A 69 13.10 -48.79 -17.56
C ASN A 69 11.57 -48.76 -17.57
N ARG A 70 10.97 -47.58 -17.40
CA ARG A 70 9.50 -47.45 -17.25
C ARG A 70 8.99 -46.09 -17.72
N GLY A 71 7.82 -46.10 -18.35
CA GLY A 71 7.01 -44.92 -18.66
C GLY A 71 5.98 -44.61 -17.57
N PHE A 72 5.72 -43.32 -17.37
CA PHE A 72 4.81 -42.76 -16.37
C PHE A 72 3.89 -41.73 -17.00
N GLY A 73 2.64 -41.66 -16.52
CA GLY A 73 1.67 -40.69 -17.01
C GLY A 73 1.26 -40.92 -18.47
N TYR A 74 1.04 -39.82 -19.20
CA TYR A 74 0.45 -39.83 -20.54
C TYR A 74 1.33 -39.18 -21.59
N ALA A 75 1.53 -39.89 -22.71
CA ALA A 75 2.09 -39.35 -23.95
C ALA A 75 1.11 -38.36 -24.61
N ASP A 76 -0.21 -38.61 -24.46
CA ASP A 76 -1.29 -37.71 -24.86
C ASP A 76 -2.36 -37.68 -23.74
N MET A 77 -2.54 -36.54 -23.07
CA MET A 77 -3.52 -36.34 -22.00
C MET A 77 -4.97 -36.37 -22.49
N ALA A 78 -5.23 -35.88 -23.70
CA ALA A 78 -6.58 -35.85 -24.25
C ALA A 78 -7.04 -37.26 -24.64
N ALA A 79 -6.15 -38.03 -25.27
CA ALA A 79 -6.40 -39.43 -25.62
C ALA A 79 -6.19 -40.41 -24.44
N LYS A 80 -5.55 -39.96 -23.35
CA LYS A 80 -5.07 -40.79 -22.23
C LYS A 80 -4.16 -41.93 -22.68
N SER A 81 -3.36 -41.70 -23.72
CA SER A 81 -2.36 -42.67 -24.19
C SER A 81 -1.21 -42.72 -23.19
N PRO A 82 -0.87 -43.89 -22.61
CA PRO A 82 0.20 -44.00 -21.62
C PRO A 82 1.57 -43.78 -22.25
N VAL A 83 2.53 -43.28 -21.47
CA VAL A 83 3.95 -43.32 -21.86
C VAL A 83 4.47 -44.76 -21.77
N THR A 84 5.12 -45.22 -22.83
CA THR A 84 5.81 -46.51 -22.94
C THR A 84 7.33 -46.31 -23.00
N THR A 85 8.10 -47.40 -22.92
CA THR A 85 9.57 -47.32 -23.09
C THR A 85 9.98 -46.97 -24.53
N GLN A 86 9.08 -47.14 -25.50
CA GLN A 86 9.28 -46.78 -26.91
C GLN A 86 8.79 -45.37 -27.25
N THR A 87 8.07 -44.70 -26.35
CA THR A 87 7.54 -43.34 -26.59
C THR A 87 8.70 -42.37 -26.83
N LEU A 88 8.61 -41.61 -27.92
CA LEU A 88 9.65 -40.67 -28.34
C LEU A 88 9.45 -39.29 -27.72
N PHE A 89 10.55 -38.68 -27.30
CA PHE A 89 10.64 -37.34 -26.74
C PHE A 89 11.76 -36.56 -27.43
N GLU A 90 11.59 -35.25 -27.57
CA GLU A 90 12.71 -34.38 -27.95
C GLU A 90 13.70 -34.30 -26.78
N LEU A 91 14.96 -34.62 -27.09
CA LEU A 91 16.11 -34.36 -26.23
C LEU A 91 16.49 -32.90 -26.40
N GLY A 92 16.38 -32.13 -25.33
CA GLY A 92 16.89 -30.77 -25.32
C GLY A 92 18.42 -30.74 -25.37
N SER A 93 19.05 -29.88 -24.59
CA SER A 93 20.51 -29.72 -24.59
C SER A 93 21.35 -30.96 -24.26
N THR A 94 20.76 -32.07 -23.80
CA THR A 94 21.43 -33.39 -23.74
C THR A 94 21.91 -33.87 -25.12
N THR A 95 21.32 -33.35 -26.20
CA THR A 95 21.76 -33.51 -27.59
C THR A 95 23.23 -33.11 -27.80
N LYS A 96 23.73 -32.11 -27.06
CA LYS A 96 25.11 -31.60 -27.21
C LYS A 96 26.18 -32.67 -27.01
N ALA A 97 25.92 -33.67 -26.15
CA ALA A 97 26.86 -34.77 -25.93
C ALA A 97 27.06 -35.63 -27.20
N PHE A 98 26.04 -35.75 -28.06
CA PHE A 98 26.15 -36.43 -29.34
C PHE A 98 26.98 -35.62 -30.34
N THR A 99 26.72 -34.32 -30.42
CA THR A 99 27.47 -33.38 -31.28
C THR A 99 28.94 -33.27 -30.85
N GLY A 100 29.19 -33.19 -29.54
CA GLY A 100 30.54 -33.17 -28.98
C GLY A 100 31.32 -34.44 -29.30
N LEU A 101 30.67 -35.61 -29.24
CA LEU A 101 31.27 -36.88 -29.64
C LEU A 101 31.58 -36.91 -31.15
N ALA A 102 30.70 -36.37 -32.00
CA ALA A 102 30.94 -36.23 -33.43
C ALA A 102 32.16 -35.33 -33.75
N ILE A 103 32.29 -34.18 -33.10
CA ILE A 103 33.46 -33.30 -33.24
C ILE A 103 34.75 -34.00 -32.84
N LEU A 104 34.75 -34.68 -31.70
CA LEU A 104 35.93 -35.42 -31.24
C LEU A 104 36.28 -36.58 -32.18
N SER A 105 35.29 -37.23 -32.79
CA SER A 105 35.51 -38.29 -33.78
C SER A 105 36.20 -37.75 -35.04
N LEU A 106 35.77 -36.60 -35.55
CA LEU A 106 36.42 -35.93 -36.69
C LEU A 106 37.87 -35.53 -36.38
N GLU A 107 38.16 -35.11 -35.15
CA GLU A 107 39.52 -34.83 -34.71
C GLU A 107 40.38 -36.11 -34.64
N GLU A 108 39.84 -37.21 -34.11
CA GLU A 108 40.54 -38.51 -34.05
C GLU A 108 40.85 -39.06 -35.46
N GLN A 109 39.97 -38.78 -36.44
CA GLN A 109 40.18 -39.08 -37.85
C GLN A 109 41.18 -38.12 -38.55
N GLY A 110 41.64 -37.07 -37.87
CA GLY A 110 42.55 -36.07 -38.42
C GLY A 110 41.92 -35.11 -39.43
N LEU A 111 40.59 -35.05 -39.50
CA LEU A 111 39.85 -34.19 -40.43
C LEU A 111 39.75 -32.74 -39.94
N LEU A 112 39.87 -32.53 -38.62
CA LEU A 112 39.96 -31.21 -37.99
C LEU A 112 40.90 -31.24 -36.78
N ASN A 113 41.24 -30.07 -36.24
CA ASN A 113 41.92 -29.93 -34.95
C ASN A 113 41.12 -29.00 -34.04
N LEU A 114 40.93 -29.34 -32.75
CA LEU A 114 40.16 -28.50 -31.83
C LEU A 114 40.75 -27.09 -31.63
N LYS A 115 42.05 -26.93 -31.85
CA LYS A 115 42.74 -25.63 -31.78
C LYS A 115 42.63 -24.81 -33.06
N ASP A 116 42.03 -25.35 -34.11
CA ASP A 116 41.80 -24.59 -35.33
C ASP A 116 40.81 -23.43 -35.06
N PRO A 117 41.05 -22.26 -35.65
CA PRO A 117 40.07 -21.18 -35.63
C PRO A 117 38.85 -21.56 -36.48
N VAL A 118 37.65 -21.18 -36.05
CA VAL A 118 36.39 -21.42 -36.78
C VAL A 118 36.47 -20.89 -38.22
N GLN A 119 37.16 -19.76 -38.42
CA GLN A 119 37.34 -19.10 -39.71
C GLN A 119 38.06 -19.98 -40.75
N LYS A 120 38.82 -21.00 -40.32
CA LYS A 120 39.43 -21.99 -41.22
C LYS A 120 38.37 -22.77 -42.00
N TYR A 121 37.23 -23.07 -41.37
CA TYR A 121 36.13 -23.84 -41.95
C TYR A 121 34.99 -22.94 -42.45
N LEU A 122 34.80 -21.79 -41.80
CA LEU A 122 33.77 -20.80 -42.11
C LEU A 122 34.42 -19.42 -42.32
N PRO A 123 35.01 -19.12 -43.49
CA PRO A 123 35.77 -17.88 -43.71
C PRO A 123 34.98 -16.57 -43.50
N TRP A 124 33.66 -16.64 -43.58
CA TRP A 124 32.74 -15.52 -43.34
C TRP A 124 32.32 -15.37 -41.88
N PHE A 125 32.74 -16.26 -40.98
CA PHE A 125 32.41 -16.20 -39.56
C PHE A 125 33.22 -15.08 -38.87
N GLN A 126 32.55 -13.96 -38.60
CA GLN A 126 33.17 -12.78 -38.02
C GLN A 126 32.32 -12.25 -36.87
N VAL A 127 32.80 -12.46 -35.63
CA VAL A 127 32.28 -11.85 -34.40
C VAL A 127 33.07 -10.58 -34.07
N LYS A 128 32.62 -9.82 -33.07
CA LYS A 128 33.31 -8.62 -32.58
C LYS A 128 33.69 -8.75 -31.11
N ASP A 129 34.89 -8.29 -30.74
CA ASP A 129 35.22 -8.03 -29.33
C ASP A 129 34.66 -6.66 -28.88
N ALA A 130 34.90 -6.27 -27.63
CA ALA A 130 34.43 -5.00 -27.07
C ALA A 130 35.04 -3.77 -27.77
N GLU A 131 36.22 -3.93 -28.37
CA GLU A 131 36.95 -2.92 -29.13
C GLU A 131 36.56 -2.89 -30.63
N GLY A 132 35.75 -3.84 -31.08
CA GLY A 132 35.26 -3.96 -32.45
C GLY A 132 36.18 -4.73 -33.41
N HIS A 133 37.24 -5.38 -32.93
CA HIS A 133 38.06 -6.30 -33.71
C HIS A 133 37.39 -7.67 -33.86
N THR A 134 37.87 -8.49 -34.78
CA THR A 134 37.40 -9.87 -34.97
C THR A 134 38.37 -10.84 -34.30
N PRO A 135 38.08 -11.33 -33.08
CA PRO A 135 38.92 -12.32 -32.41
C PRO A 135 38.80 -13.69 -33.09
N GLU A 136 39.85 -14.49 -32.97
CA GLU A 136 39.81 -15.91 -33.34
C GLU A 136 39.16 -16.72 -32.22
N ILE A 137 38.11 -17.46 -32.56
CA ILE A 137 37.48 -18.44 -31.68
C ILE A 137 37.91 -19.83 -32.17
N THR A 138 38.42 -20.66 -31.28
CA THR A 138 38.78 -22.05 -31.60
C THR A 138 37.59 -23.00 -31.46
N LEU A 139 37.64 -24.16 -32.12
CA LEU A 139 36.62 -25.20 -31.95
C LEU A 139 36.56 -25.71 -30.50
N GLU A 140 37.71 -25.77 -29.80
CA GLU A 140 37.82 -26.10 -28.38
C GLU A 140 37.02 -25.13 -27.49
N GLN A 141 37.11 -23.82 -27.78
CA GLN A 141 36.38 -22.80 -27.02
C GLN A 141 34.87 -22.88 -27.25
N LEU A 142 34.43 -23.24 -28.47
CA LEU A 142 33.01 -23.51 -28.72
C LEU A 142 32.54 -24.74 -27.93
N LEU A 143 33.32 -25.83 -28.00
CA LEU A 143 33.01 -27.11 -27.36
C LEU A 143 32.83 -26.97 -25.84
N HIS A 144 33.67 -26.15 -25.21
CA HIS A 144 33.70 -25.93 -23.77
C HIS A 144 32.92 -24.71 -23.28
N HIS A 145 32.19 -24.01 -24.15
CA HIS A 145 31.46 -22.78 -23.82
C HIS A 145 32.35 -21.66 -23.24
N THR A 146 33.53 -21.47 -23.81
CA THR A 146 34.46 -20.37 -23.48
C THR A 146 34.66 -19.40 -24.65
N SER A 147 33.77 -19.41 -25.64
CA SER A 147 33.85 -18.57 -26.85
C SER A 147 33.53 -17.09 -26.64
N GLY A 148 32.81 -16.74 -25.57
CA GLY A 148 32.27 -15.38 -25.35
C GLY A 148 30.99 -15.06 -26.12
N ILE A 149 30.45 -16.00 -26.92
CA ILE A 149 29.18 -15.78 -27.64
C ILE A 149 28.05 -15.57 -26.61
N PRO A 150 27.28 -14.47 -26.69
CA PRO A 150 26.25 -14.17 -25.70
C PRO A 150 25.10 -15.19 -25.69
N PHE A 151 24.55 -15.45 -24.51
CA PHE A 151 23.39 -16.35 -24.35
C PHE A 151 22.16 -15.90 -25.17
N HIS A 152 21.90 -14.59 -25.24
CA HIS A 152 20.71 -14.02 -25.90
C HIS A 152 20.59 -14.38 -27.39
N THR A 153 21.69 -14.80 -28.03
CA THR A 153 21.71 -15.28 -29.41
C THR A 153 20.77 -16.46 -29.66
N ILE A 154 20.40 -17.24 -28.63
CA ILE A 154 19.36 -18.28 -28.72
C ILE A 154 18.01 -17.73 -29.19
N GLY A 155 17.71 -16.47 -28.89
CA GLY A 155 16.48 -15.79 -29.32
C GLY A 155 16.49 -15.39 -30.80
N GLU A 156 17.63 -15.49 -31.49
CA GLU A 156 17.78 -15.14 -32.90
C GLU A 156 17.67 -16.35 -33.84
N ILE A 157 17.59 -17.57 -33.30
CA ILE A 157 17.50 -18.80 -34.07
C ILE A 157 16.22 -18.75 -34.91
N PRO A 158 16.32 -18.77 -36.25
CA PRO A 158 15.17 -18.72 -37.13
C PRO A 158 14.33 -19.98 -37.00
N VAL A 159 13.00 -19.80 -36.99
CA VAL A 159 12.05 -20.90 -37.20
C VAL A 159 12.22 -21.39 -38.64
N GLY A 160 12.35 -22.69 -38.83
CA GLY A 160 12.55 -23.27 -40.16
C GLY A 160 12.95 -24.74 -40.16
N GLU A 161 12.66 -25.40 -41.28
CA GLU A 161 12.99 -26.80 -41.59
C GLU A 161 13.83 -26.93 -42.88
N GLU A 162 14.14 -25.81 -43.53
CA GLU A 162 14.81 -25.78 -44.82
C GLU A 162 16.23 -26.34 -44.72
N SER A 163 16.78 -26.85 -45.84
CA SER A 163 18.10 -27.50 -45.90
C SER A 163 19.23 -26.61 -45.36
N ASP A 164 19.12 -25.29 -45.53
CA ASP A 164 20.09 -24.28 -45.13
C ASP A 164 19.87 -23.70 -43.72
N ALA A 165 18.91 -24.23 -42.95
CA ALA A 165 18.51 -23.67 -41.66
C ALA A 165 19.69 -23.54 -40.67
N LEU A 166 20.59 -24.52 -40.63
CA LEU A 166 21.78 -24.49 -39.76
C LEU A 166 22.75 -23.35 -40.14
N GLU A 167 23.01 -23.17 -41.43
CA GLU A 167 23.83 -22.04 -41.90
C GLU A 167 23.16 -20.69 -41.61
N ARG A 168 21.83 -20.58 -41.80
CA ARG A 168 21.07 -19.37 -41.42
C ARG A 168 21.14 -19.08 -39.93
N THR A 169 21.10 -20.10 -39.07
CA THR A 169 21.29 -19.97 -37.62
C THR A 169 22.68 -19.43 -37.30
N VAL A 170 23.74 -20.07 -37.80
CA VAL A 170 25.13 -19.65 -37.52
C VAL A 170 25.41 -18.23 -38.04
N ARG A 171 24.79 -17.83 -39.16
CA ARG A 171 24.90 -16.47 -39.69
C ARG A 171 24.34 -15.39 -38.75
N LYS A 172 23.48 -15.73 -37.78
CA LYS A 172 23.00 -14.78 -36.77
C LYS A 172 24.08 -14.33 -35.79
N VAL A 173 25.11 -15.16 -35.59
CA VAL A 173 26.25 -14.84 -34.74
C VAL A 173 27.19 -13.83 -35.42
N VAL A 174 27.12 -13.68 -36.74
CA VAL A 174 27.99 -12.77 -37.49
C VAL A 174 27.69 -11.32 -37.13
N GLY A 175 28.72 -10.59 -36.71
CA GLY A 175 28.65 -9.19 -36.30
C GLY A 175 28.22 -8.97 -34.85
N GLN A 176 27.85 -10.03 -34.12
CA GLN A 176 27.56 -9.96 -32.69
C GLN A 176 28.82 -9.63 -31.89
N THR A 177 28.65 -8.84 -30.83
CA THR A 177 29.71 -8.53 -29.87
C THR A 177 29.76 -9.60 -28.80
N LEU A 178 30.95 -10.14 -28.53
CA LEU A 178 31.17 -11.11 -27.46
C LEU A 178 31.07 -10.44 -26.08
N ASP A 179 30.57 -11.17 -25.08
CA ASP A 179 30.47 -10.68 -23.70
C ASP A 179 31.85 -10.57 -23.00
N PHE A 180 32.87 -11.23 -23.56
CA PHE A 180 34.25 -11.28 -23.06
C PHE A 180 35.17 -11.92 -24.11
N SER A 181 36.48 -11.89 -23.88
CA SER A 181 37.45 -12.44 -24.84
C SER A 181 37.43 -13.98 -24.86
N PRO A 182 37.54 -14.64 -26.03
CA PRO A 182 37.55 -16.10 -26.08
C PRO A 182 38.60 -16.72 -25.16
N GLY A 183 38.20 -17.69 -24.33
CA GLY A 183 39.03 -18.37 -23.33
C GLY A 183 39.10 -17.68 -21.96
N GLU A 184 38.44 -16.55 -21.75
CA GLU A 184 38.52 -15.81 -20.48
C GLU A 184 37.66 -16.42 -19.35
N ARG A 185 36.41 -16.81 -19.66
CA ARG A 185 35.46 -17.39 -18.69
C ARG A 185 34.48 -18.35 -19.36
N PHE A 186 33.76 -19.12 -18.56
CA PHE A 186 32.66 -19.97 -19.02
C PHE A 186 31.38 -19.14 -19.20
N LEU A 187 30.72 -19.27 -20.36
CA LEU A 187 29.38 -18.76 -20.63
C LEU A 187 28.64 -19.68 -21.59
N TYR A 188 27.55 -20.27 -21.10
CA TYR A 188 26.73 -21.21 -21.86
C TYR A 188 25.95 -20.51 -22.98
N ALA A 189 26.13 -20.96 -24.22
CA ALA A 189 25.41 -20.46 -25.39
C ALA A 189 25.15 -21.59 -26.40
N SER A 190 23.88 -21.86 -26.73
CA SER A 190 23.50 -22.93 -27.66
C SER A 190 24.13 -22.78 -29.04
N MET A 191 24.27 -21.54 -29.52
CA MET A 191 24.92 -21.19 -30.80
C MET A 191 26.33 -21.78 -30.95
N ASN A 192 27.06 -22.04 -29.86
CA ASN A 192 28.36 -22.69 -29.96
C ASN A 192 28.27 -24.06 -30.64
N TYR A 193 27.23 -24.83 -30.30
CA TYR A 193 27.02 -26.17 -30.84
C TYR A 193 26.43 -26.13 -32.25
N ASP A 194 25.68 -25.09 -32.60
CA ASP A 194 25.20 -24.88 -33.97
C ASP A 194 26.37 -24.55 -34.91
N VAL A 195 27.34 -23.73 -34.45
CA VAL A 195 28.59 -23.48 -35.18
C VAL A 195 29.37 -24.78 -35.37
N LEU A 196 29.52 -25.60 -34.32
CA LEU A 196 30.16 -26.91 -34.42
C LEU A 196 29.43 -27.84 -35.39
N GLY A 197 28.09 -27.84 -35.37
CA GLY A 197 27.27 -28.58 -36.32
C GLY A 197 27.54 -28.17 -37.76
N LEU A 198 27.64 -26.87 -38.04
CA LEU A 198 27.95 -26.39 -39.39
C LEU A 198 29.39 -26.71 -39.81
N VAL A 199 30.34 -26.69 -38.86
CA VAL A 199 31.72 -27.13 -39.12
C VAL A 199 31.74 -28.62 -39.51
N ILE A 200 30.95 -29.48 -38.87
CA ILE A 200 30.78 -30.87 -39.29
C ILE A 200 30.35 -30.92 -40.75
N GLU A 201 29.30 -30.18 -41.14
CA GLU A 201 28.82 -30.18 -42.55
C GLU A 201 29.88 -29.74 -43.55
N LYS A 202 30.70 -28.73 -43.20
CA LYS A 202 31.75 -28.23 -44.10
C LYS A 202 32.94 -29.18 -44.20
N VAL A 203 33.28 -29.88 -43.12
CA VAL A 203 34.41 -30.83 -43.09
C VAL A 203 34.05 -32.13 -43.80
N THR A 204 32.82 -32.62 -43.64
CA THR A 204 32.39 -33.93 -44.16
C THR A 204 31.75 -33.83 -45.54
N GLY A 205 31.13 -32.69 -45.88
CA GLY A 205 30.32 -32.52 -47.08
C GLY A 205 28.91 -33.12 -46.98
N GLU A 206 28.51 -33.61 -45.80
CA GLU A 206 27.22 -34.23 -45.52
C GLU A 206 26.38 -33.34 -44.59
N PRO A 207 25.03 -33.36 -44.69
CA PRO A 207 24.19 -32.68 -43.71
C PRO A 207 24.46 -33.18 -42.29
N PHE A 208 24.38 -32.29 -41.30
CA PHE A 208 24.70 -32.61 -39.90
C PHE A 208 23.91 -33.82 -39.40
N GLU A 209 22.61 -33.85 -39.70
CA GLU A 209 21.73 -34.94 -39.27
C GLU A 209 22.16 -36.29 -39.88
N GLN A 210 22.57 -36.29 -41.14
CA GLN A 210 23.01 -37.54 -41.79
C GLN A 210 24.33 -38.02 -41.17
N TYR A 211 25.29 -37.11 -40.98
CA TYR A 211 26.58 -37.45 -40.38
C TYR A 211 26.42 -38.03 -38.97
N VAL A 212 25.62 -37.39 -38.10
CA VAL A 212 25.39 -37.89 -36.73
C VAL A 212 24.63 -39.21 -36.74
N LYS A 213 23.66 -39.41 -37.64
CA LYS A 213 22.96 -40.69 -37.78
C LYS A 213 23.92 -41.82 -38.12
N ASP A 214 24.80 -41.62 -39.10
CA ASP A 214 25.64 -42.68 -39.65
C ASP A 214 26.91 -42.93 -38.81
N ASN A 215 27.45 -41.90 -38.17
CA ASN A 215 28.74 -41.97 -37.46
C ASN A 215 28.61 -41.98 -35.93
N VAL A 216 27.45 -41.60 -35.38
CA VAL A 216 27.22 -41.60 -33.92
C VAL A 216 26.07 -42.53 -33.54
N LEU A 217 24.85 -42.32 -34.06
CA LEU A 217 23.67 -43.07 -33.61
C LEU A 217 23.72 -44.54 -34.04
N THR A 218 23.89 -44.81 -35.33
CA THR A 218 23.90 -46.17 -35.90
C THR A 218 25.03 -47.02 -35.34
N PRO A 219 26.29 -46.54 -35.24
CA PRO A 219 27.38 -47.34 -34.68
C PRO A 219 27.24 -47.63 -33.19
N ILE A 220 26.52 -46.78 -32.44
CA ILE A 220 26.23 -47.03 -31.02
C ILE A 220 25.05 -47.99 -30.85
N GLY A 221 24.22 -48.15 -31.88
CA GLY A 221 23.04 -49.02 -31.88
C GLY A 221 21.74 -48.30 -31.50
N LEU A 222 21.68 -46.97 -31.68
CA LEU A 222 20.51 -46.14 -31.36
C LEU A 222 19.53 -46.11 -32.55
N THR A 223 18.81 -47.21 -32.77
CA THR A 223 17.99 -47.42 -33.97
C THR A 223 16.62 -46.73 -33.94
N HIS A 224 16.20 -46.23 -32.78
CA HIS A 224 14.93 -45.51 -32.59
C HIS A 224 15.16 -44.06 -32.16
N SER A 225 16.31 -43.50 -32.57
CA SER A 225 16.67 -42.12 -32.37
C SER A 225 16.72 -41.40 -33.71
N TYR A 226 16.08 -40.23 -33.77
CA TYR A 226 15.80 -39.50 -35.01
C TYR A 226 16.31 -38.07 -34.91
N LEU A 227 16.70 -37.49 -36.04
CA LEU A 227 17.17 -36.10 -36.14
C LEU A 227 16.18 -35.19 -36.89
N PHE A 228 15.18 -35.79 -37.55
CA PHE A 228 14.10 -35.07 -38.21
C PHE A 228 12.77 -35.36 -37.51
N ARG A 229 12.07 -34.29 -37.13
CA ARG A 229 10.78 -34.38 -36.44
C ARG A 229 9.71 -35.13 -37.24
N ASN A 230 9.64 -34.89 -38.54
CA ASN A 230 8.70 -35.57 -39.44
C ASN A 230 8.96 -37.09 -39.60
N GLU A 231 10.17 -37.57 -39.31
CA GLU A 231 10.51 -39.00 -39.26
C GLU A 231 9.99 -39.57 -37.93
N ALA A 232 10.27 -38.89 -36.82
CA ALA A 232 9.83 -39.30 -35.48
C ALA A 232 8.31 -39.31 -35.31
N GLU A 233 7.59 -38.33 -35.88
CA GLU A 233 6.12 -38.22 -35.80
C GLU A 233 5.38 -39.38 -36.49
N ARG A 234 6.06 -40.19 -37.32
CA ARG A 234 5.51 -41.43 -37.89
C ARG A 234 5.50 -42.60 -36.89
N HIS A 235 6.14 -42.41 -35.74
CA HIS A 235 6.23 -43.36 -34.64
C HIS A 235 5.49 -42.81 -33.40
N GLU A 236 5.59 -43.48 -32.25
CA GLU A 236 4.88 -43.12 -31.01
C GLU A 236 5.52 -41.90 -30.31
N MET A 237 5.49 -40.71 -30.93
CA MET A 237 5.97 -39.47 -30.33
C MET A 237 4.96 -38.89 -29.33
N ALA A 238 5.44 -38.56 -28.12
CA ALA A 238 4.60 -37.91 -27.12
C ALA A 238 4.20 -36.51 -27.60
N LYS A 239 2.97 -36.06 -27.30
CA LYS A 239 2.59 -34.66 -27.50
C LYS A 239 3.31 -33.77 -26.50
N GLY A 240 3.79 -32.62 -26.95
CA GLY A 240 4.43 -31.63 -26.09
C GLY A 240 3.43 -30.75 -25.34
N TYR A 241 3.79 -30.35 -24.13
CA TYR A 241 2.99 -29.48 -23.27
C TYR A 241 3.80 -28.28 -22.78
N LYS A 242 3.09 -27.23 -22.40
CA LYS A 242 3.64 -26.00 -21.84
C LYS A 242 2.82 -25.60 -20.62
N ILE A 243 3.49 -25.06 -19.60
CA ILE A 243 2.80 -24.58 -18.40
C ILE A 243 1.94 -23.35 -18.73
N GLY A 244 0.72 -23.33 -18.21
CA GLY A 244 -0.22 -22.25 -18.47
C GLY A 244 -1.49 -22.34 -17.63
N PHE A 245 -1.73 -21.31 -16.82
CA PHE A 245 -2.87 -21.21 -15.90
C PHE A 245 -2.88 -22.35 -14.86
N LEU A 246 -1.75 -22.48 -14.15
CA LEU A 246 -1.48 -23.43 -13.06
C LEU A 246 -1.44 -24.91 -13.47
N GLY A 247 -1.30 -25.21 -14.76
CA GLY A 247 -1.27 -26.59 -15.25
C GLY A 247 -0.74 -26.72 -16.68
N ALA A 248 -0.51 -27.97 -17.09
CA ALA A 248 -0.02 -28.29 -18.43
C ALA A 248 -1.10 -28.06 -19.50
N ARG A 249 -0.72 -27.41 -20.60
CA ARG A 249 -1.54 -27.16 -21.79
C ARG A 249 -0.81 -27.74 -23.00
N GLU A 250 -1.54 -28.46 -23.85
CA GLU A 250 -0.99 -28.96 -25.12
C GLU A 250 -0.40 -27.78 -25.90
N TYR A 251 0.83 -27.94 -26.38
CA TYR A 251 1.54 -26.88 -27.08
C TYR A 251 2.44 -27.47 -28.16
N GLN A 252 2.23 -27.02 -29.39
CA GLN A 252 3.06 -27.37 -30.53
C GLN A 252 4.10 -26.27 -30.73
N ALA A 253 5.32 -26.53 -30.27
CA ALA A 253 6.44 -25.61 -30.46
C ALA A 253 6.82 -25.50 -31.95
N PRO A 254 7.26 -24.31 -32.40
CA PRO A 254 7.86 -24.14 -33.73
C PRO A 254 9.08 -25.05 -33.90
N VAL A 255 9.40 -25.39 -35.16
CA VAL A 255 10.56 -26.23 -35.48
C VAL A 255 11.78 -25.36 -35.73
N TYR A 256 12.88 -25.71 -35.06
CA TYR A 256 14.16 -25.01 -35.12
C TYR A 256 15.26 -25.96 -35.64
N ARG A 257 15.15 -26.41 -36.90
CA ARG A 257 16.10 -27.37 -37.49
C ARG A 257 17.55 -26.89 -37.41
N GLY A 258 17.77 -25.58 -37.54
CA GLY A 258 19.11 -25.01 -37.41
C GLY A 258 19.72 -25.09 -36.00
N ASN A 259 18.97 -25.53 -34.98
CA ASN A 259 19.45 -25.75 -33.61
C ASN A 259 19.50 -27.25 -33.25
N THR A 260 19.30 -28.15 -34.22
CA THR A 260 19.40 -29.60 -33.99
C THR A 260 20.72 -30.03 -33.36
N PRO A 261 21.90 -29.48 -33.71
CA PRO A 261 23.16 -29.81 -33.04
C PRO A 261 23.18 -29.52 -31.54
N ALA A 262 22.35 -28.59 -31.09
CA ALA A 262 22.32 -28.13 -29.72
C ALA A 262 21.15 -28.71 -28.91
N GLY A 263 20.04 -29.19 -29.52
CA GLY A 263 18.86 -29.52 -28.73
C GLY A 263 17.65 -30.19 -29.39
N TYR A 264 17.76 -30.91 -30.51
CA TYR A 264 16.56 -31.53 -31.14
C TYR A 264 16.76 -32.97 -31.64
N ILE A 265 17.67 -33.75 -31.06
CA ILE A 265 17.61 -35.22 -31.26
C ILE A 265 16.33 -35.73 -30.60
N ILE A 266 15.65 -36.68 -31.23
CA ILE A 266 14.44 -37.30 -30.69
C ILE A 266 14.77 -38.75 -30.35
N SER A 267 14.45 -39.20 -29.14
CA SER A 267 14.81 -40.55 -28.69
C SER A 267 13.80 -41.10 -27.69
N ASN A 268 13.96 -42.37 -27.31
CA ASN A 268 13.17 -43.05 -26.29
C ASN A 268 14.08 -43.63 -25.20
N SER A 269 13.51 -44.19 -24.14
CA SER A 269 14.29 -44.66 -23.00
C SER A 269 15.09 -45.93 -23.28
N GLU A 270 14.71 -46.71 -24.30
CA GLU A 270 15.45 -47.91 -24.73
C GLU A 270 16.77 -47.56 -25.39
N ASP A 271 16.75 -46.65 -26.35
CA ASP A 271 17.97 -46.13 -26.98
C ASP A 271 18.81 -45.36 -25.96
N MET A 272 18.19 -44.57 -25.09
CA MET A 272 18.93 -43.89 -24.02
C MET A 272 19.60 -44.86 -23.05
N ALA A 273 19.07 -46.08 -22.85
CA ALA A 273 19.75 -47.12 -22.09
C ALA A 273 21.08 -47.53 -22.75
N ILE A 274 21.07 -47.70 -24.07
CA ILE A 274 22.26 -48.07 -24.86
C ILE A 274 23.27 -46.93 -24.83
N TRP A 275 22.80 -45.68 -25.00
CA TRP A 275 23.63 -44.48 -24.88
C TRP A 275 24.32 -44.41 -23.50
N LEU A 276 23.57 -44.56 -22.41
CA LEU A 276 24.11 -44.56 -21.04
C LEU A 276 25.19 -45.64 -20.86
N LYS A 277 24.93 -46.88 -21.30
CA LYS A 277 25.91 -47.97 -21.21
C LYS A 277 27.19 -47.70 -22.00
N SER A 278 27.07 -47.09 -23.18
CA SER A 278 28.21 -46.66 -23.99
C SER A 278 29.03 -45.59 -23.25
N GLN A 279 28.37 -44.58 -22.69
CA GLN A 279 29.01 -43.51 -21.91
C GLN A 279 29.70 -44.05 -20.64
N LEU A 280 29.19 -45.11 -20.03
CA LEU A 280 29.84 -45.78 -18.88
C LEU A 280 31.01 -46.69 -19.28
N GLY A 281 31.35 -46.79 -20.57
CA GLY A 281 32.36 -47.72 -21.08
C GLY A 281 31.98 -49.19 -20.88
N SER A 282 30.69 -49.48 -20.68
CA SER A 282 30.16 -50.80 -20.37
C SER A 282 29.79 -51.61 -21.63
N ILE A 283 29.67 -50.95 -22.77
CA ILE A 283 29.56 -51.62 -24.07
C ILE A 283 30.61 -51.00 -24.99
N THR A 284 31.51 -51.83 -25.52
CA THR A 284 32.43 -51.43 -26.59
C THR A 284 31.78 -51.66 -27.94
N ASN A 285 31.51 -50.58 -28.66
CA ASN A 285 31.04 -50.63 -30.04
C ASN A 285 32.24 -50.48 -30.99
N ASN A 286 32.28 -51.25 -32.07
CA ASN A 286 33.46 -51.39 -32.93
C ASN A 286 33.99 -50.07 -33.55
N ASN A 287 33.20 -49.00 -33.58
CA ASN A 287 33.56 -47.73 -34.23
C ASN A 287 33.65 -46.51 -33.28
N VAL A 288 33.27 -46.62 -32.00
CA VAL A 288 33.44 -45.53 -31.00
C VAL A 288 34.35 -46.05 -29.90
N SER A 289 35.61 -45.61 -29.93
CA SER A 289 36.63 -46.09 -28.99
C SER A 289 36.30 -45.67 -27.56
N SER A 290 36.65 -46.50 -26.56
CA SER A 290 36.57 -46.12 -25.15
C SER A 290 37.44 -44.90 -24.83
N GLY A 291 38.51 -44.68 -25.62
CA GLY A 291 39.32 -43.47 -25.58
C GLY A 291 38.51 -42.22 -25.93
N LEU A 292 37.66 -42.27 -26.97
CA LEU A 292 36.84 -41.16 -27.42
C LEU A 292 35.79 -40.76 -26.37
N ILE A 293 35.12 -41.75 -25.75
CA ILE A 293 34.16 -41.51 -24.66
C ILE A 293 34.86 -40.84 -23.47
N ASN A 294 36.02 -41.36 -23.04
CA ASN A 294 36.79 -40.76 -21.96
C ASN A 294 37.23 -39.33 -22.27
N ARG A 295 37.58 -39.01 -23.53
CA ARG A 295 37.88 -37.64 -23.96
C ARG A 295 36.65 -36.73 -23.90
N SER A 296 35.47 -37.24 -24.26
CA SER A 296 34.23 -36.45 -24.19
C SER A 296 33.85 -36.01 -22.77
N HIS A 297 34.37 -36.71 -21.75
CA HIS A 297 34.16 -36.43 -20.33
C HIS A 297 35.20 -35.49 -19.72
N GLN A 298 36.26 -35.12 -20.46
CA GLN A 298 37.31 -34.23 -19.99
C GLN A 298 36.85 -32.77 -20.11
N PRO A 299 36.68 -32.04 -19.00
CA PRO A 299 36.27 -30.65 -19.05
C PRO A 299 37.44 -29.71 -19.26
N ASP A 300 37.15 -28.51 -19.75
CA ASP A 300 38.09 -27.39 -19.67
C ASP A 300 38.29 -26.95 -18.22
N ARG A 301 39.54 -26.89 -17.78
CA ARG A 301 39.95 -26.39 -16.45
C ARG A 301 40.84 -25.15 -16.54
N SER A 302 40.96 -24.56 -17.72
CA SER A 302 41.72 -23.31 -17.94
C SER A 302 40.97 -22.07 -17.41
N VAL A 303 39.64 -22.14 -17.34
CA VAL A 303 38.77 -21.09 -16.76
C VAL A 303 38.21 -21.50 -15.39
N LEU A 304 37.79 -20.49 -14.60
CA LEU A 304 37.12 -20.74 -13.32
C LEU A 304 35.83 -21.57 -13.52
N PRO A 305 35.51 -22.48 -12.58
CA PRO A 305 34.26 -23.21 -12.64
C PRO A 305 33.04 -22.29 -12.50
N ASN A 306 31.90 -22.79 -12.95
CA ASN A 306 30.61 -22.15 -12.77
C ASN A 306 30.24 -22.06 -11.27
N ILE A 307 29.21 -21.29 -10.94
CA ILE A 307 28.74 -21.03 -9.56
C ILE A 307 28.42 -22.33 -8.81
N ASP A 308 27.93 -23.35 -9.52
CA ASP A 308 27.64 -24.69 -8.98
C ASP A 308 28.88 -25.60 -8.85
N SER A 309 30.08 -25.05 -9.04
CA SER A 309 31.36 -25.77 -9.06
C SER A 309 31.50 -26.81 -10.18
N SER A 310 30.76 -26.66 -11.28
CA SER A 310 30.94 -27.47 -12.50
C SER A 310 31.90 -26.81 -13.49
N SER A 311 32.57 -27.62 -14.33
CA SER A 311 33.17 -27.15 -15.58
C SER A 311 32.55 -27.92 -16.75
N TYR A 312 32.75 -27.46 -17.98
CA TYR A 312 32.08 -28.03 -19.15
C TYR A 312 33.05 -28.86 -20.01
N ALA A 313 32.58 -30.03 -20.45
CA ALA A 313 33.26 -30.93 -21.37
C ALA A 313 32.52 -30.98 -22.73
N ALA A 314 32.68 -32.03 -23.52
CA ALA A 314 32.00 -32.18 -24.82
C ALA A 314 30.52 -32.56 -24.64
N GLY A 315 29.71 -31.61 -24.15
CA GLY A 315 28.27 -31.77 -23.93
C GLY A 315 27.89 -32.18 -22.51
N TRP A 316 28.81 -32.08 -21.54
CA TRP A 316 28.60 -32.50 -20.15
C TRP A 316 29.02 -31.43 -19.15
N PHE A 317 28.20 -31.20 -18.13
CA PHE A 317 28.65 -30.53 -16.91
C PHE A 317 29.37 -31.54 -16.03
N VAL A 318 30.61 -31.23 -15.66
CA VAL A 318 31.48 -32.09 -14.83
C VAL A 318 31.65 -31.44 -13.46
N TYR A 319 30.91 -31.98 -12.49
CA TYR A 319 30.85 -31.46 -11.12
C TYR A 319 32.11 -31.82 -10.33
N GLN A 320 32.73 -30.80 -9.72
CA GLN A 320 33.96 -30.98 -8.94
C GLN A 320 33.71 -31.51 -7.52
N LYS A 321 32.50 -31.33 -6.98
CA LYS A 321 32.11 -31.86 -5.66
C LYS A 321 31.54 -33.27 -5.79
N GLY A 322 31.94 -34.17 -4.88
CA GLY A 322 31.55 -35.60 -4.90
C GLY A 322 32.55 -36.50 -5.65
N SER A 323 32.09 -37.64 -6.17
CA SER A 323 32.92 -38.60 -6.94
C SER A 323 32.95 -38.32 -8.46
N GLY A 324 32.86 -37.05 -8.88
CA GLY A 324 32.92 -36.65 -10.30
C GLY A 324 31.66 -37.01 -11.09
N GLU A 325 30.51 -36.44 -10.73
CA GLU A 325 29.28 -36.61 -11.50
C GLU A 325 29.36 -35.86 -12.82
N LEU A 326 28.90 -36.50 -13.90
CA LEU A 326 28.62 -35.82 -15.16
C LEU A 326 27.11 -35.77 -15.36
N SER A 327 26.59 -34.59 -15.69
CA SER A 327 25.19 -34.48 -16.07
C SER A 327 24.95 -33.43 -17.12
N HIS A 328 23.81 -33.54 -17.79
CA HIS A 328 23.30 -32.49 -18.64
C HIS A 328 21.77 -32.48 -18.58
N GLY A 329 21.20 -31.31 -18.34
CA GLY A 329 19.77 -31.03 -18.43
C GLY A 329 19.44 -30.37 -19.77
N GLY A 330 18.41 -30.85 -20.44
CA GLY A 330 17.93 -30.32 -21.69
C GLY A 330 16.52 -29.79 -21.58
N SER A 331 16.28 -28.58 -22.07
CA SER A 331 14.94 -28.00 -22.22
C SER A 331 14.72 -27.56 -23.65
N ASN A 332 13.56 -27.89 -24.18
CA ASN A 332 12.94 -27.31 -25.37
C ASN A 332 11.62 -26.65 -24.95
N PRO A 333 10.93 -25.87 -25.80
CA PRO A 333 9.72 -25.15 -25.40
C PRO A 333 8.61 -26.05 -24.82
N ASN A 334 8.54 -27.32 -25.23
CA ASN A 334 7.49 -28.28 -24.83
C ASN A 334 7.99 -29.69 -24.44
N TYR A 335 9.30 -29.87 -24.27
CA TYR A 335 9.92 -31.12 -23.79
C TYR A 335 11.10 -30.79 -22.87
N SER A 336 11.46 -31.72 -22.01
CA SER A 336 12.74 -31.65 -21.30
C SER A 336 13.32 -33.05 -21.08
N SER A 337 14.63 -33.08 -20.86
CA SER A 337 15.39 -34.31 -20.69
C SER A 337 16.49 -34.12 -19.65
N SER A 338 16.91 -35.19 -18.99
CA SER A 338 18.00 -35.18 -18.04
C SER A 338 18.83 -36.43 -18.22
N VAL A 339 20.15 -36.29 -18.23
CA VAL A 339 21.09 -37.40 -18.24
C VAL A 339 22.09 -37.18 -17.12
N VAL A 340 22.25 -38.18 -16.25
CA VAL A 340 23.18 -38.16 -15.12
C VAL A 340 23.98 -39.46 -15.15
N ILE A 341 25.31 -39.36 -15.18
CA ILE A 341 26.21 -40.51 -15.17
C ILE A 341 27.32 -40.36 -14.13
N ARG A 342 27.73 -41.48 -13.56
CA ARG A 342 28.89 -41.61 -12.69
C ARG A 342 29.76 -42.77 -13.22
N PRO A 343 30.66 -42.52 -14.18
CA PRO A 343 31.46 -43.58 -14.80
C PRO A 343 32.24 -44.43 -13.79
N GLY A 344 32.81 -43.79 -12.75
CA GLY A 344 33.53 -44.48 -11.68
C GLY A 344 32.67 -45.42 -10.82
N GLU A 345 31.37 -45.18 -10.73
CA GLU A 345 30.39 -46.03 -10.02
C GLU A 345 29.62 -46.94 -10.99
N LYS A 346 29.86 -46.82 -12.30
CA LYS A 346 29.11 -47.47 -13.38
C LYS A 346 27.59 -47.27 -13.29
N LEU A 347 27.15 -46.08 -12.90
CA LEU A 347 25.72 -45.73 -12.77
C LEU A 347 25.32 -44.69 -13.81
N GLY A 348 24.17 -44.88 -14.44
CA GLY A 348 23.60 -43.93 -15.39
C GLY A 348 22.08 -43.83 -15.25
N VAL A 349 21.55 -42.63 -15.36
CA VAL A 349 20.13 -42.31 -15.30
C VAL A 349 19.78 -41.39 -16.46
N ALA A 350 18.69 -41.68 -17.18
CA ALA A 350 18.10 -40.76 -18.14
C ALA A 350 16.59 -40.61 -17.87
N VAL A 351 16.11 -39.37 -17.96
CA VAL A 351 14.71 -38.98 -17.78
C VAL A 351 14.29 -38.14 -18.97
N LEU A 352 13.18 -38.50 -19.62
CA LEU A 352 12.60 -37.79 -20.75
C LEU A 352 11.18 -37.38 -20.40
N THR A 353 10.78 -36.13 -20.65
CA THR A 353 9.43 -35.64 -20.31
C THR A 353 8.84 -34.76 -21.41
N ASN A 354 7.52 -34.74 -21.49
CA ASN A 354 6.77 -34.00 -22.51
C ASN A 354 6.33 -32.61 -22.06
N ILE A 355 7.12 -31.95 -21.22
CA ILE A 355 6.96 -30.54 -20.85
C ILE A 355 8.34 -29.96 -20.53
N ASN A 356 8.53 -28.66 -20.71
CA ASN A 356 9.69 -27.97 -20.17
C ASN A 356 9.56 -27.81 -18.65
N SER A 357 10.37 -28.52 -17.87
CA SER A 357 10.37 -28.35 -16.41
C SER A 357 11.74 -28.63 -15.78
N ALA A 358 12.14 -27.79 -14.83
CA ALA A 358 13.32 -28.00 -14.00
C ALA A 358 13.21 -29.28 -13.15
N HIS A 359 11.99 -29.73 -12.88
CA HIS A 359 11.72 -30.97 -12.16
C HIS A 359 12.21 -32.22 -12.92
N THR A 360 12.37 -32.16 -14.25
CA THR A 360 12.96 -33.25 -15.04
C THR A 360 14.43 -33.48 -14.67
N GLN A 361 15.21 -32.41 -14.54
CA GLN A 361 16.62 -32.51 -14.13
C GLN A 361 16.73 -33.01 -12.70
N ALA A 362 15.93 -32.43 -11.79
CA ALA A 362 15.89 -32.84 -10.39
C ALA A 362 15.43 -34.28 -10.20
N MET A 363 14.55 -34.79 -11.08
CA MET A 363 14.14 -36.18 -11.10
C MET A 363 15.35 -37.08 -11.34
N GLY A 364 16.13 -36.83 -12.40
CA GLY A 364 17.34 -37.60 -12.72
C GLY A 364 18.40 -37.55 -11.62
N GLN A 365 18.70 -36.36 -11.09
CA GLN A 365 19.66 -36.18 -10.00
C GLN A 365 19.20 -36.84 -8.70
N GLY A 366 17.91 -36.71 -8.35
CA GLY A 366 17.36 -37.34 -7.17
C GLY A 366 17.38 -38.88 -7.24
N ILE A 367 17.09 -39.45 -8.42
CA ILE A 367 17.26 -40.90 -8.65
C ILE A 367 18.72 -41.31 -8.44
N MET A 368 19.68 -40.56 -9.00
CA MET A 368 21.10 -40.83 -8.80
C MET A 368 21.49 -40.83 -7.31
N GLU A 369 21.00 -39.88 -6.53
CA GLU A 369 21.28 -39.82 -5.09
C GLU A 369 20.60 -40.94 -4.30
N ILE A 370 19.36 -41.34 -4.67
CA ILE A 370 18.68 -42.51 -4.07
C ILE A 370 19.51 -43.79 -4.30
N LEU A 371 20.02 -44.00 -5.53
CA LEU A 371 20.89 -45.14 -5.86
C LEU A 371 22.19 -45.17 -5.04
N ARG A 372 22.60 -44.01 -4.53
CA ARG A 372 23.79 -43.84 -3.67
C ARG A 372 23.44 -43.81 -2.19
N GLN A 373 22.19 -44.14 -1.84
CA GLN A 373 21.66 -44.14 -0.48
C GLN A 373 21.78 -42.77 0.20
N LYS A 374 21.66 -41.70 -0.59
CA LYS A 374 21.65 -40.31 -0.14
C LYS A 374 20.26 -39.72 -0.30
N LYS A 375 19.99 -38.67 0.47
CA LYS A 375 18.71 -37.96 0.40
C LYS A 375 18.66 -37.13 -0.88
N PRO A 376 17.62 -37.26 -1.72
CA PRO A 376 17.47 -36.43 -2.91
C PRO A 376 17.20 -34.95 -2.53
N PRO A 377 17.53 -34.00 -3.41
CA PRO A 377 17.34 -32.57 -3.14
C PRO A 377 15.85 -32.18 -3.10
N GLU A 378 15.32 -31.87 -1.92
CA GLU A 378 13.86 -31.69 -1.73
C GLU A 378 13.29 -30.46 -2.45
N ASN A 379 13.99 -29.33 -2.43
CA ASN A 379 13.51 -28.06 -2.97
C ASN A 379 14.03 -27.82 -4.39
N VAL A 380 13.12 -27.77 -5.36
CA VAL A 380 13.41 -27.46 -6.76
C VAL A 380 12.59 -26.24 -7.13
N SER A 381 13.25 -25.17 -7.56
CA SER A 381 12.59 -23.97 -8.07
C SER A 381 12.50 -24.06 -9.60
N ASP A 382 11.29 -23.96 -10.14
CA ASP A 382 11.03 -23.95 -11.57
C ASP A 382 10.62 -22.53 -11.99
N LEU A 383 11.45 -21.89 -12.82
CA LEU A 383 11.25 -20.50 -13.25
C LEU A 383 9.91 -20.34 -13.97
N TYR A 384 9.58 -21.21 -14.93
CA TYR A 384 8.36 -21.09 -15.73
C TYR A 384 7.10 -21.32 -14.89
N SER A 385 7.14 -22.28 -13.97
CA SER A 385 6.04 -22.48 -13.01
C SER A 385 5.87 -21.28 -12.07
N SER A 386 6.98 -20.67 -11.63
CA SER A 386 6.94 -19.48 -10.78
C SER A 386 6.37 -18.27 -11.53
N VAL A 387 6.79 -18.06 -12.79
CA VAL A 387 6.26 -17.02 -13.68
C VAL A 387 4.77 -17.24 -13.92
N ASP A 388 4.31 -18.48 -14.13
CA ASP A 388 2.89 -18.80 -14.33
C ASP A 388 2.06 -18.47 -13.07
N ASN A 389 2.53 -18.87 -11.89
CA ASN A 389 1.89 -18.54 -10.62
C ASN A 389 1.74 -17.03 -10.41
N VAL A 390 2.80 -16.27 -10.66
CA VAL A 390 2.79 -14.80 -10.55
C VAL A 390 1.85 -14.20 -11.59
N SER A 391 1.85 -14.70 -12.82
CA SER A 391 0.99 -14.23 -13.91
C SER A 391 -0.49 -14.45 -13.60
N VAL A 392 -0.86 -15.60 -13.04
CA VAL A 392 -2.23 -15.88 -12.60
C VAL A 392 -2.62 -14.99 -11.43
N ALA A 393 -1.74 -14.77 -10.46
CA ALA A 393 -1.99 -13.84 -9.36
C ALA A 393 -2.23 -12.40 -9.86
N ILE A 394 -1.42 -11.94 -10.83
CA ILE A 394 -1.61 -10.66 -11.52
C ILE A 394 -2.99 -10.61 -12.18
N LEU A 395 -3.39 -11.64 -12.91
CA LEU A 395 -4.69 -11.69 -13.59
C LEU A 395 -5.86 -11.64 -12.60
N CYS A 396 -5.78 -12.36 -11.48
CA CYS A 396 -6.78 -12.34 -10.41
C CYS A 396 -6.98 -10.94 -9.80
N ILE A 397 -5.97 -10.07 -9.83
CA ILE A 397 -6.05 -8.69 -9.35
C ILE A 397 -6.45 -7.73 -10.49
N ALA A 398 -5.83 -7.88 -11.65
CA ALA A 398 -6.00 -6.98 -12.79
C ALA A 398 -7.40 -7.07 -13.39
N ILE A 399 -7.97 -8.26 -13.58
CA ILE A 399 -9.29 -8.42 -14.21
C ILE A 399 -10.40 -7.73 -13.41
N PRO A 400 -10.57 -7.98 -12.09
CA PRO A 400 -11.57 -7.25 -11.30
C PRO A 400 -11.32 -5.74 -11.30
N LEU A 401 -10.07 -5.31 -11.25
CA LEU A 401 -9.72 -3.88 -11.29
C LEU A 401 -10.12 -3.25 -12.63
N ILE A 402 -9.84 -3.92 -13.77
CA ILE A 402 -10.24 -3.49 -15.12
C ILE A 402 -11.76 -3.37 -15.20
N LEU A 403 -12.50 -4.40 -14.75
CA LEU A 403 -13.97 -4.39 -14.78
C LEU A 403 -14.53 -3.25 -13.90
N LEU A 404 -13.95 -3.04 -12.72
CA LEU A 404 -14.35 -1.96 -11.82
C LEU A 404 -14.03 -0.58 -12.42
N THR A 405 -12.86 -0.40 -13.03
CA THR A 405 -12.50 0.83 -13.74
C THR A 405 -13.42 1.07 -14.93
N ALA A 406 -13.73 0.05 -15.72
CA ALA A 406 -14.67 0.14 -16.84
C ALA A 406 -16.05 0.58 -16.36
N TRP A 407 -16.56 -0.02 -15.28
CA TRP A 407 -17.80 0.38 -14.64
C TRP A 407 -17.80 1.85 -14.23
N PHE A 408 -16.77 2.30 -13.52
CA PHE A 408 -16.64 3.71 -13.11
C PHE A 408 -16.48 4.67 -14.29
N ALA A 409 -15.81 4.25 -15.37
CA ALA A 409 -15.70 5.03 -16.60
C ALA A 409 -17.07 5.19 -17.28
N ILE A 410 -17.85 4.11 -17.39
CA ILE A 410 -19.22 4.15 -17.92
C ILE A 410 -20.12 5.06 -17.08
N VAL A 411 -20.05 4.94 -15.74
CA VAL A 411 -20.79 5.82 -14.83
C VAL A 411 -20.39 7.28 -15.03
N ALA A 412 -19.10 7.58 -15.11
CA ALA A 412 -18.60 8.94 -15.33
C ALA A 412 -19.07 9.52 -16.68
N LEU A 413 -19.06 8.73 -17.75
CA LEU A 413 -19.59 9.13 -19.06
C LEU A 413 -21.12 9.38 -19.00
N GLY A 414 -21.87 8.54 -18.30
CA GLY A 414 -23.30 8.75 -18.05
C GLY A 414 -23.58 10.02 -17.23
N GLU A 415 -22.74 10.35 -16.26
CA GLU A 415 -22.81 11.59 -15.48
C GLU A 415 -22.49 12.84 -16.32
N ILE A 416 -21.56 12.74 -17.27
CA ILE A 416 -21.26 13.80 -18.24
C ILE A 416 -22.48 14.01 -19.17
N ALA A 417 -23.05 12.94 -19.71
CA ALA A 417 -24.24 13.00 -20.56
C ALA A 417 -25.44 13.63 -19.83
N ARG A 418 -25.61 13.34 -18.53
CA ARG A 418 -26.63 13.93 -17.65
C ARG A 418 -26.27 15.32 -17.11
N LYS A 419 -25.18 15.94 -17.57
CA LYS A 419 -24.66 17.25 -17.11
C LYS A 419 -24.40 17.35 -15.60
N LYS A 420 -24.22 16.23 -14.90
CA LYS A 420 -23.83 16.20 -13.48
C LYS A 420 -22.34 16.50 -13.28
N ARG A 421 -21.54 16.29 -14.33
CA ARG A 421 -20.12 16.65 -14.42
C ARG A 421 -19.96 17.74 -15.47
N MET A 422 -19.36 18.86 -15.10
CA MET A 422 -19.14 20.01 -15.99
C MET A 422 -17.66 20.19 -16.25
N ARG A 423 -17.33 20.63 -17.48
CA ARG A 423 -15.94 20.85 -17.87
C ARG A 423 -15.33 21.94 -17.00
N SER A 424 -14.16 21.67 -16.44
CA SER A 424 -13.37 22.64 -15.69
C SER A 424 -12.05 22.97 -16.38
N GLY A 425 -11.62 24.22 -16.26
CA GLY A 425 -10.35 24.71 -16.81
C GLY A 425 -10.36 25.06 -18.30
N GLY A 426 -9.46 25.97 -18.68
CA GLY A 426 -9.27 26.39 -20.07
C GLY A 426 -8.71 25.26 -20.96
N PHE A 427 -8.91 25.38 -22.27
CA PHE A 427 -8.45 24.40 -23.28
C PHE A 427 -6.96 24.04 -23.11
N GLY A 428 -6.08 25.04 -22.94
CA GLY A 428 -4.64 24.80 -22.78
C GLY A 428 -4.26 23.94 -21.58
N LYS A 429 -4.93 24.11 -20.42
CA LYS A 429 -4.66 23.30 -19.21
C LYS A 429 -5.03 21.82 -19.42
N ASN A 430 -6.14 21.57 -20.12
CA ASN A 430 -6.58 20.21 -20.41
C ASN A 430 -5.75 19.57 -21.53
N ALA A 431 -5.30 20.34 -22.52
CA ALA A 431 -4.35 19.88 -23.53
C ALA A 431 -3.01 19.46 -22.91
N TYR A 432 -2.46 20.27 -21.99
CA TYR A 432 -1.23 19.93 -21.25
C TYR A 432 -1.38 18.60 -20.47
N ARG A 433 -2.50 18.43 -19.76
CA ARG A 433 -2.79 17.17 -19.04
C ARG A 433 -2.87 15.96 -19.97
N PHE A 434 -3.46 16.14 -21.15
CA PHE A 434 -3.59 15.08 -22.14
C PHE A 434 -2.23 14.68 -22.72
N VAL A 435 -1.39 15.66 -23.09
CA VAL A 435 -0.02 15.40 -23.58
C VAL A 435 0.81 14.68 -22.51
N LEU A 436 0.75 15.12 -21.26
CA LEU A 436 1.48 14.48 -20.17
C LEU A 436 1.01 13.03 -19.94
N LEU A 437 -0.29 12.77 -20.06
CA LEU A 437 -0.83 11.41 -19.99
C LEU A 437 -0.36 10.53 -21.15
N LEU A 438 -0.32 11.06 -22.38
CA LEU A 438 0.22 10.32 -23.53
C LEU A 438 1.71 10.02 -23.37
N LEU A 439 2.50 10.96 -22.83
CA LEU A 439 3.92 10.72 -22.53
C LEU A 439 4.10 9.62 -21.48
N CYS A 440 3.31 9.63 -20.40
CA CYS A 440 3.33 8.56 -19.39
C CYS A 440 2.94 7.21 -19.99
N LEU A 441 1.87 7.15 -20.80
CA LEU A 441 1.44 5.92 -21.47
C LEU A 441 2.47 5.43 -22.49
N GLY A 442 3.12 6.33 -23.23
CA GLY A 442 4.19 6.00 -24.17
C GLY A 442 5.41 5.42 -23.45
N LEU A 443 5.82 6.02 -22.33
CA LEU A 443 6.90 5.49 -21.49
C LEU A 443 6.50 4.11 -20.92
N SER A 444 5.25 3.93 -20.48
CA SER A 444 4.76 2.63 -19.98
C SER A 444 4.78 1.59 -21.08
N GLY A 445 4.32 1.93 -22.29
CA GLY A 445 4.40 1.03 -23.46
C GLY A 445 5.85 0.65 -23.78
N TYR A 446 6.79 1.58 -23.70
CA TYR A 446 8.21 1.30 -23.92
C TYR A 446 8.80 0.36 -22.85
N CYS A 447 8.50 0.57 -21.56
CA CYS A 447 8.94 -0.36 -20.51
C CYS A 447 8.35 -1.75 -20.69
N PHE A 448 7.08 -1.85 -21.07
CA PHE A 448 6.46 -3.14 -21.40
C PHE A 448 7.18 -3.79 -22.58
N TYR A 449 7.49 -3.05 -23.64
CA TYR A 449 8.27 -3.56 -24.77
C TYR A 449 9.66 -4.08 -24.36
N GLN A 450 10.31 -3.45 -23.37
CA GLN A 450 11.62 -3.85 -22.83
C GLN A 450 11.56 -4.99 -21.79
N ILE A 451 10.39 -5.59 -21.53
CA ILE A 451 10.29 -6.71 -20.58
C ILE A 451 11.21 -7.88 -20.95
N PRO A 452 11.24 -8.38 -22.20
CA PRO A 452 12.11 -9.49 -22.59
C PRO A 452 13.60 -9.17 -22.39
N SER A 453 14.00 -7.94 -22.72
CA SER A 453 15.40 -7.54 -22.59
C SER A 453 15.86 -7.45 -21.14
N VAL A 454 14.95 -7.07 -20.23
CA VAL A 454 15.24 -6.88 -18.80
C VAL A 454 15.03 -8.14 -17.96
N LEU A 455 13.95 -8.90 -18.21
CA LEU A 455 13.58 -10.05 -17.38
C LEU A 455 14.08 -11.39 -17.95
N PHE A 456 14.53 -11.44 -19.20
CA PHE A 456 14.93 -12.67 -19.89
C PHE A 456 16.28 -12.51 -20.61
N ASP A 457 17.22 -11.76 -20.03
CA ASP A 457 18.60 -11.61 -20.52
C ASP A 457 18.71 -11.24 -22.02
N GLY A 458 17.96 -10.24 -22.47
CA GLY A 458 18.14 -9.68 -23.82
C GLY A 458 17.37 -10.40 -24.95
N VAL A 459 16.59 -11.45 -24.67
CA VAL A 459 15.85 -12.17 -25.73
C VAL A 459 14.66 -11.37 -26.29
N SER A 460 14.11 -11.82 -27.43
CA SER A 460 13.00 -11.17 -28.12
C SER A 460 11.62 -11.55 -27.56
N TRP A 461 10.59 -10.78 -27.91
CA TRP A 461 9.20 -11.15 -27.60
C TRP A 461 8.78 -12.46 -28.27
N ASP A 462 9.26 -12.74 -29.49
CA ASP A 462 8.99 -14.00 -30.18
C ASP A 462 9.53 -15.19 -29.39
N PHE A 463 10.71 -15.04 -28.77
CA PHE A 463 11.27 -16.05 -27.88
C PHE A 463 10.42 -16.22 -26.61
N VAL A 464 10.03 -15.11 -25.97
CA VAL A 464 9.17 -15.13 -24.77
C VAL A 464 7.83 -15.80 -25.06
N ASP A 465 7.19 -15.50 -26.19
CA ASP A 465 5.91 -16.12 -26.57
C ASP A 465 6.05 -17.64 -26.75
N VAL A 466 7.19 -18.10 -27.27
CA VAL A 466 7.48 -19.53 -27.45
C VAL A 466 7.81 -20.24 -26.14
N TRP A 467 8.59 -19.62 -25.24
CA TRP A 467 9.13 -20.27 -24.04
C TRP A 467 8.36 -19.97 -22.74
N ALA A 468 7.98 -18.71 -22.50
CA ALA A 468 7.34 -18.29 -21.25
C ALA A 468 5.88 -18.80 -21.16
N PRO A 469 5.33 -19.05 -19.96
CA PRO A 469 4.00 -19.63 -19.78
C PRO A 469 2.91 -18.89 -20.54
N SER A 470 1.88 -19.59 -21.00
CA SER A 470 0.80 -18.95 -21.78
C SER A 470 0.07 -17.84 -21.00
N SER A 471 0.07 -17.93 -19.66
CA SER A 471 -0.52 -16.92 -18.78
C SER A 471 0.28 -15.61 -18.72
N PHE A 472 1.59 -15.66 -18.98
CA PHE A 472 2.50 -14.51 -18.81
C PHE A 472 2.16 -13.37 -19.77
N VAL A 473 2.10 -13.66 -21.06
CA VAL A 473 1.78 -12.67 -22.09
C VAL A 473 0.40 -12.05 -21.84
N ILE A 474 -0.57 -12.86 -21.43
CA ILE A 474 -1.94 -12.42 -21.11
C ILE A 474 -1.96 -11.53 -19.86
N ALA A 475 -1.17 -11.85 -18.84
CA ALA A 475 -1.03 -11.03 -17.63
C ALA A 475 -0.44 -9.65 -17.94
N ILE A 476 0.64 -9.61 -18.74
CA ILE A 476 1.28 -8.37 -19.17
C ILE A 476 0.31 -7.53 -20.01
N GLN A 477 -0.37 -8.11 -21.01
CA GLN A 477 -1.36 -7.39 -21.80
C GLN A 477 -2.52 -6.85 -20.95
N SER A 478 -3.01 -7.64 -20.00
CA SER A 478 -4.09 -7.23 -19.08
C SER A 478 -3.68 -6.06 -18.20
N LEU A 479 -2.46 -6.07 -17.66
CA LEU A 479 -1.90 -4.95 -16.90
C LEU A 479 -1.86 -3.67 -17.75
N PHE A 480 -1.36 -3.75 -18.98
CA PHE A 480 -1.28 -2.60 -19.88
C PHE A 480 -2.67 -2.04 -20.22
N VAL A 481 -3.64 -2.91 -20.54
CA VAL A 481 -5.04 -2.52 -20.76
C VAL A 481 -5.64 -1.83 -19.53
N GLY A 482 -5.38 -2.36 -18.33
CA GLY A 482 -5.81 -1.74 -17.07
C GLY A 482 -5.23 -0.35 -16.86
N ILE A 483 -3.94 -0.15 -17.16
CA ILE A 483 -3.27 1.15 -17.08
C ILE A 483 -3.92 2.15 -18.05
N VAL A 484 -4.11 1.76 -19.31
CA VAL A 484 -4.73 2.63 -20.33
C VAL A 484 -6.16 3.01 -19.95
N LEU A 485 -6.96 2.03 -19.51
CA LEU A 485 -8.34 2.25 -19.11
C LEU A 485 -8.44 3.15 -17.86
N PHE A 486 -7.57 2.95 -16.87
CA PHE A 486 -7.52 3.79 -15.67
C PHE A 486 -7.05 5.21 -16.00
N ALA A 487 -6.04 5.35 -16.87
CA ALA A 487 -5.59 6.66 -17.35
C ALA A 487 -6.73 7.41 -18.05
N PHE A 488 -7.50 6.73 -18.91
CA PHE A 488 -8.68 7.30 -19.56
C PHE A 488 -9.74 7.73 -18.53
N TYR A 489 -10.11 6.85 -17.60
CA TYR A 489 -11.06 7.14 -16.52
C TYR A 489 -10.61 8.35 -15.66
N TYR A 490 -9.33 8.39 -15.30
CA TYR A 490 -8.76 9.49 -14.52
C TYR A 490 -8.79 10.80 -15.31
N PHE A 491 -8.43 10.76 -16.59
CA PHE A 491 -8.47 11.93 -17.46
C PHE A 491 -9.87 12.54 -17.55
N ILE A 492 -10.90 11.72 -17.82
CA ILE A 492 -12.28 12.22 -17.93
C ILE A 492 -12.78 12.82 -16.62
N THR A 493 -12.44 12.23 -15.46
CA THR A 493 -12.89 12.73 -14.15
C THR A 493 -12.17 14.01 -13.72
N VAL A 494 -10.95 14.25 -14.20
CA VAL A 494 -10.19 15.49 -13.98
C VAL A 494 -10.64 16.62 -14.91
N VAL A 495 -10.99 16.31 -16.16
CA VAL A 495 -11.50 17.30 -17.13
C VAL A 495 -12.94 17.69 -16.80
N PHE A 496 -13.76 16.72 -16.39
CA PHE A 496 -15.16 16.88 -16.01
C PHE A 496 -15.36 16.53 -14.52
N PRO A 497 -14.93 17.41 -13.59
CA PRO A 497 -15.15 17.18 -12.17
C PRO A 497 -16.63 17.21 -11.81
N LYS A 498 -16.98 16.45 -10.77
CA LYS A 498 -18.28 16.46 -10.10
C LYS A 498 -18.18 17.32 -8.84
N SER A 499 -19.18 18.17 -8.59
CA SER A 499 -19.28 18.87 -7.30
C SER A 499 -19.41 17.85 -6.17
N HIS A 500 -18.61 17.97 -5.11
CA HIS A 500 -18.59 17.05 -3.97
C HIS A 500 -18.28 15.58 -4.34
N ASP A 501 -17.31 15.34 -5.22
CA ASP A 501 -16.89 13.98 -5.59
C ASP A 501 -16.17 13.27 -4.42
N ARG A 502 -16.90 12.41 -3.71
CA ARG A 502 -16.39 11.59 -2.57
C ARG A 502 -15.89 10.21 -3.01
N THR A 503 -15.61 10.00 -4.29
CA THR A 503 -15.15 8.70 -4.77
C THR A 503 -13.71 8.42 -4.33
N PHE A 504 -13.53 7.42 -3.46
CA PHE A 504 -12.21 6.99 -2.98
C PHE A 504 -11.48 6.05 -3.97
N PHE A 505 -12.18 5.50 -4.97
CA PHE A 505 -11.60 4.54 -5.92
C PHE A 505 -10.32 5.04 -6.62
N PRO A 506 -10.26 6.23 -7.26
CA PRO A 506 -9.02 6.73 -7.85
C PRO A 506 -7.89 6.90 -6.83
N ILE A 507 -8.22 7.25 -5.58
CA ILE A 507 -7.23 7.46 -4.51
C ILE A 507 -6.59 6.13 -4.14
N ILE A 508 -7.38 5.07 -3.97
CA ILE A 508 -6.88 3.73 -3.65
C ILE A 508 -5.96 3.25 -4.78
N VAL A 509 -6.43 3.29 -6.02
CA VAL A 509 -5.64 2.82 -7.18
C VAL A 509 -4.34 3.61 -7.32
N LEU A 510 -4.39 4.94 -7.28
CA LEU A 510 -3.19 5.78 -7.39
C LEU A 510 -2.22 5.58 -6.21
N SER A 511 -2.72 5.34 -5.00
CA SER A 511 -1.87 5.09 -3.82
C SER A 511 -1.16 3.74 -3.95
N THR A 512 -1.87 2.69 -4.38
CA THR A 512 -1.29 1.37 -4.65
C THR A 512 -0.25 1.44 -5.77
N VAL A 513 -0.59 2.09 -6.89
CA VAL A 513 0.32 2.25 -8.04
C VAL A 513 1.56 3.07 -7.65
N SER A 514 1.42 4.13 -6.86
CA SER A 514 2.54 4.91 -6.35
C SER A 514 3.45 4.07 -5.44
N GLY A 515 2.87 3.27 -4.53
CA GLY A 515 3.63 2.34 -3.69
C GLY A 515 4.36 1.26 -4.51
N LEU A 516 3.74 0.71 -5.55
CA LEU A 516 4.38 -0.21 -6.49
C LEU A 516 5.51 0.46 -7.28
N GLY A 517 5.34 1.70 -7.73
CA GLY A 517 6.40 2.47 -8.39
C GLY A 517 7.60 2.68 -7.47
N ASN A 518 7.36 2.95 -6.19
CA ASN A 518 8.41 3.04 -5.19
C ASN A 518 9.14 1.71 -4.99
N ALA A 519 8.40 0.61 -4.87
CA ALA A 519 8.98 -0.74 -4.76
C ALA A 519 9.78 -1.13 -6.00
N LEU A 520 9.30 -0.77 -7.21
CA LEU A 520 9.99 -1.00 -8.47
C LEU A 520 11.36 -0.32 -8.50
N ILE A 521 11.47 0.92 -8.00
CA ILE A 521 12.76 1.64 -7.91
C ILE A 521 13.77 0.82 -7.09
N ILE A 522 13.36 0.30 -5.94
CA ILE A 522 14.23 -0.50 -5.05
C ILE A 522 14.67 -1.77 -5.75
N PHE A 523 13.72 -2.49 -6.37
CA PHE A 523 13.98 -3.72 -7.09
C PHE A 523 15.00 -3.50 -8.21
N ILE A 524 14.79 -2.47 -9.05
CA ILE A 524 15.67 -2.17 -10.18
C ILE A 524 17.07 -1.74 -9.71
N ILE A 525 17.18 -1.01 -8.59
CA ILE A 525 18.50 -0.70 -8.01
C ILE A 525 19.20 -1.98 -7.55
N ASN A 526 18.50 -2.86 -6.85
CA ASN A 526 19.09 -4.12 -6.38
C ASN A 526 19.50 -5.03 -7.55
N GLU A 527 18.68 -5.07 -8.61
CA GLU A 527 18.99 -5.85 -9.81
C GLU A 527 20.20 -5.27 -10.55
N ALA A 528 20.27 -3.95 -10.70
CA ALA A 528 21.41 -3.27 -11.31
C ALA A 528 22.74 -3.54 -10.55
N LEU A 529 22.69 -3.83 -9.24
CA LEU A 529 23.86 -4.20 -8.44
C LEU A 529 24.30 -5.66 -8.62
N ASN A 530 23.43 -6.52 -9.17
CA ASN A 530 23.74 -7.93 -9.41
C ASN A 530 24.28 -8.21 -10.81
N HIS A 531 24.06 -7.31 -11.78
CA HIS A 531 24.63 -7.44 -13.12
C HIS A 531 26.07 -6.92 -13.21
N THR A 532 26.86 -7.51 -14.10
CA THR A 532 28.28 -7.16 -14.33
C THR A 532 28.50 -6.17 -15.49
N ASP A 533 27.45 -5.86 -16.26
CA ASP A 533 27.52 -4.97 -17.42
C ASP A 533 27.69 -3.51 -17.03
N ARG A 534 28.39 -2.74 -17.88
CA ARG A 534 28.65 -1.31 -17.65
C ARG A 534 27.42 -0.40 -17.81
N PHE A 535 26.41 -0.77 -18.61
CA PHE A 535 25.19 0.01 -18.80
C PHE A 535 24.01 -0.81 -19.33
N GLN A 536 22.90 -0.87 -18.58
CA GLN A 536 21.68 -1.57 -18.97
C GLN A 536 20.53 -0.58 -19.21
N GLY A 537 20.35 -0.17 -20.47
CA GLY A 537 19.32 0.80 -20.86
C GLY A 537 17.89 0.36 -20.51
N GLY A 538 17.63 -0.95 -20.52
CA GLY A 538 16.37 -1.55 -20.09
C GLY A 538 16.07 -1.25 -18.61
N LEU A 539 16.97 -1.61 -17.69
CA LEU A 539 16.82 -1.30 -16.26
C LEU A 539 16.67 0.21 -16.01
N LEU A 540 17.44 1.05 -16.71
CA LEU A 540 17.30 2.50 -16.59
C LEU A 540 15.88 2.97 -16.97
N SER A 541 15.27 2.40 -18.00
CA SER A 541 13.90 2.75 -18.39
C SER A 541 12.88 2.40 -17.32
N PHE A 542 13.00 1.22 -16.68
CA PHE A 542 12.15 0.82 -15.55
C PHE A 542 12.39 1.68 -14.30
N PHE A 543 13.62 2.11 -14.06
CA PHE A 543 13.95 3.04 -12.99
C PHE A 543 13.26 4.40 -13.20
N VAL A 544 13.37 4.96 -14.41
CA VAL A 544 12.70 6.22 -14.78
C VAL A 544 11.18 6.07 -14.68
N MET A 545 10.62 4.95 -15.15
CA MET A 545 9.20 4.61 -15.00
C MET A 545 8.79 4.59 -13.52
N GLY A 546 9.55 3.90 -12.66
CA GLY A 546 9.31 3.85 -11.23
C GLY A 546 9.25 5.25 -10.60
N ILE A 547 10.21 6.12 -10.94
CA ILE A 547 10.23 7.52 -10.48
C ILE A 547 9.00 8.28 -10.97
N VAL A 548 8.67 8.18 -12.26
CA VAL A 548 7.50 8.85 -12.85
C VAL A 548 6.23 8.38 -12.14
N ILE A 549 6.01 7.08 -12.02
CA ILE A 549 4.86 6.49 -11.32
C ILE A 549 4.79 6.98 -9.87
N TYR A 550 5.91 6.94 -9.15
CA TYR A 550 5.97 7.35 -7.75
C TYR A 550 5.65 8.84 -7.58
N VAL A 551 6.39 9.72 -8.27
CA VAL A 551 6.27 11.17 -8.13
C VAL A 551 4.91 11.67 -8.61
N PHE A 552 4.45 11.23 -9.79
CA PHE A 552 3.14 11.64 -10.29
C PHE A 552 2.02 11.03 -9.45
N GLY A 553 2.09 9.75 -9.10
CA GLY A 553 1.13 9.10 -8.22
C GLY A 553 0.98 9.84 -6.88
N GLN A 554 2.10 10.12 -6.20
CA GLN A 554 2.12 10.90 -4.95
C GLN A 554 1.50 12.28 -5.13
N ARG A 555 1.87 13.00 -6.18
CA ARG A 555 1.34 14.35 -6.44
C ARG A 555 -0.18 14.34 -6.63
N LEU A 556 -0.70 13.38 -7.38
CA LEU A 556 -2.14 13.27 -7.66
C LEU A 556 -2.93 12.86 -6.41
N VAL A 557 -2.44 11.89 -5.65
CA VAL A 557 -3.04 11.45 -4.38
C VAL A 557 -3.04 12.60 -3.36
N ARG A 558 -1.91 13.29 -3.18
CA ARG A 558 -1.76 14.46 -2.30
C ARG A 558 -2.75 15.56 -2.65
N ALA A 559 -2.79 15.97 -3.91
CA ALA A 559 -3.69 17.02 -4.36
C ALA A 559 -5.16 16.68 -4.07
N LYS A 560 -5.59 15.45 -4.34
CA LYS A 560 -6.99 15.04 -4.15
C LYS A 560 -7.37 14.96 -2.67
N LEU A 561 -6.52 14.36 -1.83
CA LEU A 561 -6.79 14.23 -0.40
C LEU A 561 -6.82 15.59 0.31
N ILE A 562 -5.86 16.47 0.02
CA ILE A 562 -5.84 17.83 0.58
C ILE A 562 -7.15 18.56 0.27
N THR A 563 -7.64 18.52 -0.98
CA THR A 563 -8.92 19.14 -1.34
C THR A 563 -10.09 18.51 -0.60
N ILE A 564 -10.17 17.18 -0.56
CA ILE A 564 -11.27 16.47 0.11
C ILE A 564 -11.30 16.80 1.61
N THR A 565 -10.16 16.74 2.29
CA THR A 565 -10.10 16.97 3.73
C THR A 565 -10.44 18.41 4.10
N ASN A 566 -9.91 19.41 3.37
CA ASN A 566 -10.25 20.82 3.62
C ASN A 566 -11.73 21.11 3.36
N GLU A 567 -12.30 20.52 2.31
CA GLU A 567 -13.72 20.65 2.01
C GLU A 567 -14.59 20.01 3.11
N MET A 568 -14.21 18.84 3.63
CA MET A 568 -14.91 18.22 4.77
C MET A 568 -14.84 19.10 6.03
N VAL A 569 -13.67 19.69 6.32
CA VAL A 569 -13.50 20.59 7.47
C VAL A 569 -14.34 21.86 7.30
N PHE A 570 -14.35 22.46 6.11
CA PHE A 570 -15.18 23.61 5.78
C PHE A 570 -16.67 23.29 6.02
N GLN A 571 -17.16 22.18 5.46
CA GLN A 571 -18.55 21.75 5.64
C GLN A 571 -18.91 21.54 7.10
N LYS A 572 -18.03 20.87 7.86
CA LYS A 572 -18.27 20.63 9.29
C LYS A 572 -18.23 21.91 10.13
N ARG A 573 -17.35 22.86 9.80
CA ARG A 573 -17.34 24.19 10.44
C ARG A 573 -18.63 24.94 10.16
N THR A 574 -19.09 24.97 8.91
CA THR A 574 -20.35 25.62 8.53
C THR A 574 -21.55 24.97 9.21
N GLU A 575 -21.60 23.64 9.26
CA GLU A 575 -22.65 22.87 9.96
C GLU A 575 -22.70 23.21 11.45
N LEU A 576 -21.54 23.26 12.13
CA LEU A 576 -21.47 23.62 13.55
C LEU A 576 -21.88 25.06 13.81
N ILE A 577 -21.45 26.00 12.97
CA ILE A 577 -21.84 27.41 13.08
C ILE A 577 -23.36 27.56 12.94
N ASP A 578 -23.95 26.89 11.94
CA ASP A 578 -25.41 26.90 11.74
C ASP A 578 -26.16 26.31 12.93
N LYS A 579 -25.67 25.17 13.48
CA LYS A 579 -26.23 24.56 14.69
C LYS A 579 -26.10 25.46 15.92
N ILE A 580 -24.97 26.13 16.11
CA ILE A 580 -24.76 27.09 17.20
C ILE A 580 -25.75 28.26 17.09
N LEU A 581 -25.93 28.82 15.90
CA LEU A 581 -26.83 29.96 15.67
C LEU A 581 -28.31 29.60 15.84
N LYS A 582 -28.70 28.34 15.58
CA LYS A 582 -30.08 27.84 15.73
C LYS A 582 -30.37 27.26 17.12
N SER A 583 -29.35 27.03 17.94
CA SER A 583 -29.51 26.44 19.26
C SER A 583 -30.19 27.43 20.22
N PRO A 584 -31.13 26.97 21.07
CA PRO A 584 -31.72 27.81 22.12
C PRO A 584 -30.65 28.44 23.01
N TYR A 585 -30.83 29.70 23.41
CA TYR A 585 -29.87 30.44 24.23
C TYR A 585 -29.49 29.69 25.53
N GLN A 586 -30.49 29.10 26.19
CA GLN A 586 -30.32 28.29 27.40
C GLN A 586 -29.28 27.18 27.23
N ASN A 587 -29.24 26.51 26.07
CA ASN A 587 -28.29 25.42 25.82
C ASN A 587 -26.87 25.96 25.64
N ILE A 588 -26.72 27.09 24.94
CA ILE A 588 -25.41 27.73 24.75
C ILE A 588 -24.83 28.21 26.07
N GLU A 589 -25.65 28.72 26.99
CA GLU A 589 -25.20 29.18 28.31
C GLU A 589 -24.64 28.04 29.18
N THR A 590 -25.08 26.80 28.97
CA THR A 590 -24.55 25.61 29.68
C THR A 590 -23.23 25.09 29.12
N ILE A 591 -22.82 25.53 27.92
CA ILE A 591 -21.57 25.09 27.29
C ILE A 591 -20.47 26.10 27.58
N GLU A 592 -19.31 25.63 28.06
CA GLU A 592 -18.12 26.45 28.26
C GLU A 592 -17.69 27.16 26.96
N LYS A 593 -17.50 28.48 27.00
CA LYS A 593 -17.13 29.29 25.82
C LYS A 593 -15.81 28.83 25.20
N GLU A 594 -14.87 28.40 26.04
CA GLU A 594 -13.56 27.86 25.68
C GLU A 594 -13.68 26.57 24.86
N ARG A 595 -14.69 25.74 25.16
CA ARG A 595 -14.97 24.50 24.45
C ARG A 595 -15.47 24.77 23.02
N ILE A 596 -16.35 25.75 22.84
CA ILE A 596 -16.83 26.16 21.51
C ILE A 596 -15.65 26.68 20.66
N TYR A 597 -14.81 27.56 21.23
CA TYR A 597 -13.65 28.12 20.54
C TYR A 597 -12.62 27.05 20.14
N SER A 598 -12.26 26.17 21.07
CA SER A 598 -11.27 25.12 20.83
C SER A 598 -11.72 24.09 19.79
N VAL A 599 -13.00 23.73 19.75
CA VAL A 599 -13.54 22.81 18.73
C VAL A 599 -13.56 23.47 17.35
N LEU A 600 -14.05 24.71 17.25
CA LEU A 600 -14.15 25.42 15.97
C LEU A 600 -12.79 25.76 15.35
N ASN A 601 -11.74 25.95 16.17
CA ASN A 601 -10.42 26.32 15.69
C ASN A 601 -9.42 25.14 15.71
N ASN A 602 -9.03 24.67 16.89
CA ASN A 602 -7.89 23.75 17.07
C ASN A 602 -8.22 22.30 16.64
N ASP A 603 -9.40 21.79 17.01
CA ASP A 603 -9.77 20.40 16.69
C ASP A 603 -10.04 20.22 15.19
N THR A 604 -10.65 21.20 14.54
CA THR A 604 -10.88 21.17 13.08
C THR A 604 -9.58 21.29 12.28
N GLU A 605 -8.60 22.06 12.75
CA GLU A 605 -7.25 22.10 12.15
C GLU A 605 -6.53 20.75 12.32
N THR A 606 -6.62 20.13 13.50
CA THR A 606 -6.06 18.80 13.74
C THR A 606 -6.64 17.75 12.80
N ILE A 607 -7.96 17.79 12.57
CA ILE A 607 -8.65 16.90 11.59
C ILE A 607 -8.13 17.16 10.17
N SER A 608 -7.85 18.41 9.81
CA SER A 608 -7.31 18.75 8.49
C SER A 608 -5.95 18.10 8.21
N GLY A 609 -5.14 17.88 9.25
CA GLY A 609 -3.84 17.22 9.14
C GLY A 609 -3.89 15.74 8.72
N VAL A 610 -5.06 15.08 8.78
CA VAL A 610 -5.19 13.63 8.53
C VAL A 610 -4.81 13.22 7.11
N SER A 611 -4.94 14.14 6.14
CA SER A 611 -4.55 13.90 4.75
C SER A 611 -3.11 13.40 4.62
N ASN A 612 -2.15 14.10 5.25
CA ASN A 612 -0.73 13.74 5.15
C ASN A 612 -0.43 12.38 5.78
N ILE A 613 -1.11 12.07 6.89
CA ILE A 613 -0.97 10.80 7.62
C ILE A 613 -1.49 9.65 6.75
N LEU A 614 -2.65 9.80 6.11
CA LEU A 614 -3.22 8.78 5.24
C LEU A 614 -2.34 8.51 4.01
N ILE A 615 -1.83 9.57 3.38
CA ILE A 615 -0.97 9.46 2.19
C ILE A 615 0.29 8.68 2.51
N PHE A 616 1.01 9.12 3.55
CA PHE A 616 2.27 8.51 3.93
C PHE A 616 2.06 7.08 4.45
N GLY A 617 1.05 6.86 5.30
CA GLY A 617 0.74 5.56 5.88
C GLY A 617 0.37 4.51 4.84
N VAL A 618 -0.51 4.84 3.88
CA VAL A 618 -0.89 3.90 2.81
C VAL A 618 0.29 3.59 1.90
N THR A 619 1.05 4.61 1.49
CA THR A 619 2.24 4.41 0.63
C THR A 619 3.26 3.51 1.32
N SER A 620 3.49 3.75 2.62
CA SER A 620 4.42 2.95 3.42
C SER A 620 3.94 1.52 3.58
N LEU A 621 2.65 1.30 3.86
CA LEU A 621 2.08 -0.04 3.98
C LEU A 621 2.20 -0.83 2.67
N VAL A 622 1.88 -0.21 1.52
CA VAL A 622 2.02 -0.84 0.21
C VAL A 622 3.48 -1.17 -0.09
N THR A 623 4.40 -0.22 0.18
CA THR A 623 5.84 -0.43 -0.02
C THR A 623 6.34 -1.60 0.84
N LEU A 624 5.96 -1.64 2.12
CA LEU A 624 6.33 -2.74 3.03
C LEU A 624 5.80 -4.09 2.57
N LEU A 625 4.54 -4.14 2.12
CA LEU A 625 3.95 -5.35 1.56
C LEU A 625 4.72 -5.84 0.32
N CYS A 626 5.10 -4.93 -0.58
CA CYS A 626 5.92 -5.28 -1.74
C CYS A 626 7.31 -5.78 -1.35
N CYS A 627 7.96 -5.13 -0.38
CA CYS A 627 9.25 -5.57 0.16
C CYS A 627 9.16 -6.98 0.76
N PHE A 628 8.13 -7.27 1.57
CA PHE A 628 7.94 -8.61 2.14
C PHE A 628 7.65 -9.67 1.08
N ILE A 629 6.84 -9.35 0.07
CA ILE A 629 6.60 -10.25 -1.07
C ILE A 629 7.93 -10.54 -1.78
N TYR A 630 8.73 -9.52 -2.08
CA TYR A 630 10.03 -9.68 -2.71
C TYR A 630 10.97 -10.56 -1.88
N LEU A 631 11.10 -10.29 -0.57
CA LEU A 631 11.91 -11.13 0.32
C LEU A 631 11.39 -12.58 0.38
N GLY A 632 10.07 -12.77 0.36
CA GLY A 632 9.47 -14.10 0.29
C GLY A 632 9.80 -14.86 -1.00
N MET A 633 9.88 -14.16 -2.14
CA MET A 633 10.33 -14.74 -3.41
C MET A 633 11.81 -15.13 -3.37
N VAL A 634 12.64 -14.37 -2.64
CA VAL A 634 14.07 -14.70 -2.47
C VAL A 634 14.25 -15.92 -1.56
N ASN A 635 13.65 -15.93 -0.36
CA ASN A 635 13.67 -17.08 0.53
C ASN A 635 12.52 -17.02 1.57
N ILE A 636 11.53 -17.91 1.43
CA ILE A 636 10.37 -17.91 2.34
C ILE A 636 10.74 -18.14 3.82
N TYR A 637 11.73 -18.96 4.12
CA TYR A 637 12.17 -19.21 5.50
C TYR A 637 12.93 -18.02 6.08
N GLY A 638 13.77 -17.37 5.27
CA GLY A 638 14.43 -16.12 5.63
C GLY A 638 13.39 -15.04 5.96
N LEU A 639 12.34 -14.92 5.15
CA LEU A 639 11.22 -13.99 5.43
C LEU A 639 10.55 -14.31 6.78
N LEU A 640 10.23 -15.57 7.06
CA LEU A 640 9.56 -15.96 8.31
C LEU A 640 10.40 -15.62 9.55
N ILE A 641 11.71 -15.88 9.52
CA ILE A 641 12.61 -15.49 10.61
C ILE A 641 12.66 -13.96 10.73
N SER A 642 12.77 -13.23 9.63
CA SER A 642 12.75 -11.77 9.65
C SER A 642 11.44 -11.21 10.23
N ILE A 643 10.29 -11.77 9.85
CA ILE A 643 8.98 -11.39 10.42
C ILE A 643 8.98 -11.66 11.92
N PHE A 644 9.50 -12.80 12.38
CA PHE A 644 9.59 -13.10 13.81
C PHE A 644 10.43 -12.06 14.56
N VAL A 645 11.62 -11.73 14.07
CA VAL A 645 12.49 -10.71 14.68
C VAL A 645 11.82 -9.33 14.66
N ILE A 646 11.18 -8.96 13.55
CA ILE A 646 10.42 -7.71 13.42
C ILE A 646 9.24 -7.68 14.39
N MET A 647 8.53 -8.79 14.61
CA MET A 647 7.42 -8.86 15.55
C MET A 647 7.88 -8.71 17.00
N VAL A 648 9.02 -9.30 17.37
CA VAL A 648 9.64 -9.10 18.69
C VAL A 648 10.04 -7.64 18.87
N ALA A 649 10.71 -7.06 17.87
CA ALA A 649 11.08 -5.65 17.87
C ALA A 649 9.85 -4.72 17.97
N ALA A 650 8.82 -4.96 17.17
CA ALA A 650 7.58 -4.20 17.19
C ALA A 650 6.85 -4.33 18.54
N GLY A 651 6.89 -5.51 19.17
CA GLY A 651 6.35 -5.71 20.52
C GLY A 651 7.07 -4.87 21.58
N LEU A 652 8.40 -4.86 21.58
CA LEU A 652 9.21 -4.03 22.46
C LEU A 652 8.95 -2.53 22.23
N TYR A 653 8.90 -2.11 20.96
CA TYR A 653 8.58 -0.75 20.58
C TYR A 653 7.17 -0.35 21.04
N PHE A 654 6.17 -1.20 20.85
CA PHE A 654 4.80 -0.95 21.26
C PHE A 654 4.67 -0.80 22.78
N MET A 655 5.38 -1.64 23.55
CA MET A 655 5.43 -1.52 25.01
C MET A 655 6.03 -0.17 25.44
N ALA A 656 7.16 0.22 24.85
CA ALA A 656 7.80 1.51 25.12
C ALA A 656 6.90 2.69 24.70
N GLY A 657 6.24 2.59 23.55
CA GLY A 657 5.29 3.59 23.04
C GLY A 657 4.07 3.76 23.94
N ARG A 658 3.55 2.67 24.53
CA ARG A 658 2.45 2.74 25.50
C ARG A 658 2.85 3.49 26.76
N TYR A 659 4.07 3.29 27.25
CA TYR A 659 4.62 4.05 28.37
C TYR A 659 4.73 5.54 28.02
N ALA A 660 5.31 5.88 26.86
CA ALA A 660 5.43 7.27 26.41
C ALA A 660 4.06 7.97 26.25
N ASN A 661 3.07 7.29 25.68
CA ASN A 661 1.70 7.80 25.55
C ASN A 661 1.08 8.13 26.91
N ARG A 662 1.33 7.33 27.95
CA ARG A 662 0.81 7.60 29.30
C ARG A 662 1.42 8.88 29.90
N VAL A 663 2.74 9.07 29.75
CA VAL A 663 3.43 10.31 30.19
C VAL A 663 2.92 11.53 29.43
N TRP A 664 2.58 11.36 28.15
CA TRP A 664 2.01 12.41 27.32
C TRP A 664 0.60 12.82 27.75
N GLU A 665 -0.25 11.86 28.12
CA GLU A 665 -1.58 12.13 28.66
C GLU A 665 -1.49 13.01 29.92
N GLU A 666 -0.57 12.71 30.85
CA GLU A 666 -0.31 13.56 32.03
C GLU A 666 0.11 14.99 31.65
N THR A 667 0.92 15.14 30.60
CA THR A 667 1.40 16.46 30.14
C THR A 667 0.25 17.32 29.59
N ARG A 668 -0.80 16.69 29.02
CA ARG A 668 -1.93 17.42 28.43
C ARG A 668 -2.84 18.04 29.47
N ASP A 669 -3.04 17.39 30.62
CA ASP A 669 -3.86 17.94 31.70
C ASP A 669 -3.20 19.16 32.36
N ILE A 670 -1.88 19.18 32.43
CA ILE A 670 -1.10 20.32 32.93
C ILE A 670 -1.26 21.54 32.01
N GLN A 671 -1.41 21.32 30.69
CA GLN A 671 -1.67 22.40 29.74
C GLN A 671 -3.01 23.12 30.02
N ASN A 672 -4.04 22.38 30.42
CA ASN A 672 -5.33 22.98 30.81
C ASN A 672 -5.19 23.83 32.08
N THR A 673 -4.41 23.37 33.06
CA THR A 673 -4.10 24.13 34.27
C THR A 673 -3.38 25.44 33.95
N PHE A 674 -2.41 25.41 33.03
CA PHE A 674 -1.74 26.62 32.55
C PHE A 674 -2.73 27.61 31.91
N PHE A 675 -3.62 27.15 31.03
CA PHE A 675 -4.64 28.02 30.44
C PHE A 675 -5.60 28.62 31.47
N LYS A 676 -5.95 27.88 32.53
CA LYS A 676 -6.73 28.42 33.65
C LYS A 676 -6.01 29.59 34.32
N PHE A 677 -4.71 29.48 34.59
CA PHE A 677 -3.95 30.60 35.14
C PHE A 677 -3.87 31.80 34.19
N ILE A 678 -3.73 31.58 32.88
CA ILE A 678 -3.78 32.67 31.88
C ILE A 678 -5.13 33.40 31.94
N ASN A 679 -6.23 32.67 32.02
CA ASN A 679 -7.57 33.25 32.15
C ASN A 679 -7.74 33.99 33.48
N HIS A 680 -7.27 33.43 34.61
CA HIS A 680 -7.28 34.12 35.90
C HIS A 680 -6.42 35.39 35.89
N MET A 681 -5.28 35.36 35.20
CA MET A 681 -4.40 36.51 35.06
C MET A 681 -5.06 37.62 34.25
N ILE A 682 -5.70 37.30 33.13
CA ILE A 682 -6.36 38.28 32.26
C ILE A 682 -7.63 38.82 32.94
N GLY A 683 -8.48 37.95 33.47
CA GLY A 683 -9.74 38.33 34.10
C GLY A 683 -9.57 39.00 35.47
N GLY A 684 -8.60 38.51 36.26
CA GLY A 684 -8.31 38.98 37.62
C GLY A 684 -7.17 39.99 37.70
N PHE A 685 -6.74 40.56 36.58
CA PHE A 685 -5.55 41.42 36.53
C PHE A 685 -5.68 42.64 37.45
N LYS A 686 -6.90 43.19 37.55
CA LYS A 686 -7.19 44.36 38.39
C LYS A 686 -7.00 44.01 39.86
N GLU A 687 -7.54 42.88 40.31
CA GLU A 687 -7.48 42.34 41.67
C GLU A 687 -6.03 42.01 42.06
N LEU A 688 -5.27 41.42 41.13
CA LEU A 688 -3.84 41.14 41.32
C LEU A 688 -3.02 42.43 41.40
N SER A 689 -3.40 43.49 40.67
CA SER A 689 -2.66 44.75 40.66
C SER A 689 -2.79 45.55 41.96
N ILE A 690 -3.86 45.36 42.73
CA ILE A 690 -4.14 46.10 43.96
C ILE A 690 -3.29 45.58 45.14
N HIS A 691 -3.06 44.27 45.23
CA HIS A 691 -2.39 43.67 46.39
C HIS A 691 -1.08 42.99 46.00
N LYS A 692 0.06 43.65 46.27
CA LYS A 692 1.40 43.14 45.93
C LYS A 692 1.67 41.72 46.44
N GLY A 693 1.22 41.39 47.66
CA GLY A 693 1.38 40.03 48.21
C GLY A 693 0.54 38.97 47.47
N LYS A 694 -0.67 39.35 47.01
CA LYS A 694 -1.54 38.44 46.23
C LYS A 694 -0.97 38.23 44.83
N LYS A 695 -0.43 39.30 44.23
CA LYS A 695 0.31 39.23 42.97
C LYS A 695 1.54 38.34 43.08
N GLY A 696 2.30 38.47 44.17
CA GLY A 696 3.46 37.64 44.47
C GLY A 696 3.09 36.16 44.56
N GLN A 697 2.10 35.81 45.39
CA GLN A 697 1.61 34.43 45.53
C GLN A 697 1.08 33.86 44.21
N PHE A 698 0.26 34.61 43.48
CA PHE A 698 -0.22 34.18 42.17
C PHE A 698 0.93 33.97 41.17
N GLN A 699 1.93 34.85 41.18
CA GLN A 699 3.11 34.71 40.34
C GLN A 699 3.93 33.47 40.73
N GLU A 700 4.08 33.17 42.03
CA GLU A 700 4.73 31.95 42.51
C GLU A 700 3.98 30.69 42.06
N GLU A 701 2.65 30.62 42.25
CA GLU A 701 1.83 29.49 41.80
C GLU A 701 1.84 29.32 40.27
N LEU A 702 1.76 30.43 39.52
CA LEU A 702 1.88 30.41 38.06
C LEU A 702 3.26 29.90 37.65
N GLN A 703 4.32 30.33 38.35
CA GLN A 703 5.68 29.91 38.05
C GLN A 703 5.89 28.42 38.37
N GLU A 704 5.35 27.92 39.47
CA GLU A 704 5.32 26.49 39.81
C GLU A 704 4.56 25.67 38.75
N SER A 705 3.43 26.18 38.26
CA SER A 705 2.66 25.56 37.18
C SER A 705 3.46 25.54 35.86
N CYS A 706 4.14 26.64 35.52
CA CYS A 706 5.02 26.72 34.36
C CYS A 706 6.21 25.76 34.46
N ASP A 707 6.81 25.62 35.64
CA ASP A 707 7.91 24.69 35.90
C ASP A 707 7.46 23.24 35.83
N THR A 708 6.29 22.93 36.37
CA THR A 708 5.66 21.61 36.24
C THR A 708 5.36 21.29 34.78
N TYR A 709 4.78 22.24 34.03
CA TYR A 709 4.51 22.10 32.61
C TYR A 709 5.81 21.86 31.83
N ARG A 710 6.85 22.67 32.04
CA ARG A 710 8.17 22.51 31.41
C ARG A 710 8.77 21.14 31.70
N THR A 711 8.80 20.74 32.96
CA THR A 711 9.45 19.49 33.38
C THR A 711 8.72 18.27 32.83
N LYS A 712 7.38 18.23 32.96
CA LYS A 712 6.55 17.14 32.44
C LYS A 712 6.56 17.10 30.92
N ARG A 713 6.57 18.27 30.25
CA ARG A 713 6.70 18.35 28.80
C ARG A 713 8.04 17.78 28.32
N ILE A 714 9.15 18.18 28.94
CA ILE A 714 10.47 17.62 28.64
C ILE A 714 10.47 16.11 28.87
N GLN A 715 9.90 15.62 29.99
CA GLN A 715 9.80 14.19 30.27
C GLN A 715 8.98 13.45 29.19
N GLY A 716 7.86 14.01 28.75
CA GLY A 716 7.03 13.45 27.67
C GLY A 716 7.77 13.40 26.33
N ASP A 717 8.39 14.51 25.94
CA ASP A 717 9.17 14.61 24.69
C ASP A 717 10.39 13.65 24.71
N LEU A 718 11.11 13.56 25.84
CA LEU A 718 12.22 12.60 26.02
C LEU A 718 11.73 11.14 25.99
N SER A 719 10.55 10.85 26.54
CA SER A 719 9.98 9.50 26.50
C SER A 719 9.70 9.07 25.06
N PHE A 720 9.19 9.96 24.21
CA PHE A 720 9.02 9.67 22.78
C PHE A 720 10.34 9.61 22.03
N ALA A 721 11.31 10.47 22.33
CA ALA A 721 12.64 10.40 21.73
C ALA A 721 13.31 9.05 22.02
N ASN A 722 13.20 8.54 23.25
CA ASN A 722 13.71 7.22 23.63
C ASN A 722 13.02 6.09 22.86
N VAL A 723 11.70 6.17 22.67
CA VAL A 723 10.96 5.21 21.83
C VAL A 723 11.47 5.23 20.40
N PHE A 724 11.70 6.41 19.82
CA PHE A 724 12.24 6.55 18.47
C PHE A 724 13.64 5.91 18.33
N VAL A 725 14.58 6.27 19.23
CA VAL A 725 15.94 5.71 19.24
C VAL A 725 15.92 4.19 19.43
N MET A 726 15.05 3.67 20.30
CA MET A 726 14.87 2.24 20.47
C MET A 726 14.38 1.56 19.17
N GLY A 727 13.45 2.20 18.44
CA GLY A 727 13.00 1.72 17.14
C GLY A 727 14.13 1.61 16.11
N GLU A 728 14.98 2.63 16.02
CA GLU A 728 16.13 2.66 15.09
C GLU A 728 17.17 1.57 15.41
N LEU A 729 17.48 1.39 16.71
CA LEU A 729 18.37 0.33 17.18
C LEU A 729 17.81 -1.07 16.91
N LEU A 730 16.50 -1.27 17.08
CA LEU A 730 15.84 -2.54 16.81
C LEU A 730 15.92 -2.93 15.32
N PHE A 731 15.79 -1.97 14.39
CA PHE A 731 15.98 -2.23 12.96
C PHE A 731 17.41 -2.57 12.61
N THR A 732 18.37 -1.84 13.19
CA THR A 732 19.80 -2.15 13.05
C THR A 732 20.11 -3.55 13.57
N PHE A 733 19.46 -3.97 14.67
CA PHE A 733 19.56 -5.32 15.21
C PHE A 733 19.00 -6.37 14.25
N VAL A 734 17.83 -6.15 13.63
CA VAL A 734 17.27 -7.06 12.60
C VAL A 734 18.26 -7.26 11.46
N ILE A 735 18.86 -6.18 10.95
CA ILE A 735 19.86 -6.23 9.88
C ILE A 735 21.10 -7.01 10.34
N GLY A 736 21.55 -6.80 11.59
CA GLY A 736 22.66 -7.56 12.18
C GLY A 736 22.36 -9.06 12.28
N VAL A 737 21.16 -9.45 12.69
CA VAL A 737 20.75 -10.86 12.72
C VAL A 737 20.80 -11.45 11.31
N VAL A 738 20.31 -10.75 10.31
CA VAL A 738 20.36 -11.22 8.91
C VAL A 738 21.80 -11.36 8.45
N ALA A 739 22.67 -10.37 8.71
CA ALA A 739 24.04 -10.39 8.24
C ALA A 739 24.91 -11.49 8.89
N PHE A 740 24.71 -11.75 10.20
CA PHE A 740 25.58 -12.64 10.97
C PHE A 740 24.98 -14.00 11.31
N VAL A 741 23.65 -14.12 11.41
CA VAL A 741 22.97 -15.37 11.81
C VAL A 741 22.48 -16.15 10.59
N PHE A 742 22.01 -15.49 9.52
CA PHE A 742 21.52 -16.22 8.33
C PHE A 742 22.58 -17.13 7.69
N PRO A 743 23.86 -16.70 7.53
CA PRO A 743 24.90 -17.58 6.98
C PRO A 743 25.18 -18.82 7.85
N VAL A 744 24.84 -18.76 9.15
CA VAL A 744 25.04 -19.87 10.09
C VAL A 744 23.82 -20.79 10.13
N VAL A 745 22.61 -20.25 9.91
CA VAL A 745 21.35 -21.00 9.93
C VAL A 745 21.05 -21.66 8.58
N PHE A 746 21.51 -21.05 7.49
CA PHE A 746 21.29 -21.53 6.13
C PHE A 746 22.64 -21.84 5.46
N ASP A 747 23.03 -23.12 5.46
CA ASP A 747 24.33 -23.58 4.94
C ASP A 747 24.56 -23.24 3.45
N ASP A 748 23.49 -23.04 2.67
CA ASP A 748 23.52 -22.78 1.22
C ASP A 748 22.92 -21.41 0.80
N ILE A 749 22.84 -20.41 1.69
CA ILE A 749 22.31 -19.10 1.31
C ILE A 749 23.26 -18.38 0.33
N ALA A 750 22.77 -18.05 -0.86
CA ALA A 750 23.53 -17.29 -1.84
C ALA A 750 23.88 -15.88 -1.32
N ASN A 751 25.11 -15.42 -1.60
CA ASN A 751 25.56 -14.07 -1.22
C ASN A 751 24.68 -12.96 -1.81
N SER A 752 24.14 -13.16 -3.01
CA SER A 752 23.18 -12.24 -3.64
C SER A 752 21.89 -12.10 -2.82
N SER A 753 21.36 -13.21 -2.30
CA SER A 753 20.19 -13.22 -1.42
C SER A 753 20.47 -12.44 -0.14
N LEU A 754 21.60 -12.68 0.53
CA LEU A 754 21.95 -11.94 1.75
C LEU A 754 22.03 -10.42 1.53
N ARG A 755 22.67 -10.00 0.42
CA ARG A 755 22.74 -8.58 0.01
C ARG A 755 21.35 -7.98 -0.22
N ALA A 756 20.47 -8.72 -0.91
CA ALA A 756 19.10 -8.28 -1.17
C ALA A 756 18.31 -8.06 0.13
N TYR A 757 18.41 -8.96 1.11
CA TYR A 757 17.77 -8.78 2.42
C TYR A 757 18.27 -7.54 3.16
N ILE A 758 19.60 -7.35 3.22
CA ILE A 758 20.20 -6.19 3.89
C ILE A 758 19.74 -4.89 3.23
N PHE A 759 19.77 -4.81 1.90
CA PHE A 759 19.35 -3.63 1.15
C PHE A 759 17.87 -3.30 1.37
N VAL A 760 16.99 -4.31 1.31
CA VAL A 760 15.55 -4.13 1.53
C VAL A 760 15.26 -3.69 2.97
N PHE A 761 15.93 -4.24 3.98
CA PHE A 761 15.72 -3.80 5.37
C PHE A 761 16.21 -2.39 5.64
N LEU A 762 17.37 -2.00 5.09
CA LEU A 762 17.86 -0.62 5.17
C LEU A 762 16.82 0.34 4.61
N TYR A 763 16.22 -0.01 3.47
CA TYR A 763 15.17 0.78 2.86
C TYR A 763 13.88 0.81 3.70
N MET A 764 13.45 -0.33 4.25
CA MET A 764 12.23 -0.46 5.06
C MET A 764 12.22 0.42 6.31
N THR A 765 13.39 0.83 6.80
CA THR A 765 13.54 1.75 7.95
C THR A 765 12.61 2.95 7.86
N SER A 766 12.58 3.67 6.72
CA SER A 766 11.76 4.89 6.57
C SER A 766 10.25 4.62 6.51
N PRO A 767 9.74 3.71 5.66
CA PRO A 767 8.32 3.34 5.68
C PRO A 767 7.85 2.83 7.04
N VAL A 768 8.67 2.08 7.77
CA VAL A 768 8.31 1.59 9.10
C VAL A 768 8.21 2.73 10.10
N HIS A 769 9.22 3.60 10.17
CA HIS A 769 9.17 4.75 11.08
C HIS A 769 7.95 5.63 10.84
N GLY A 770 7.62 5.95 9.60
CA GLY A 770 6.47 6.81 9.38
C GLY A 770 5.11 6.10 9.53
N VAL A 771 5.02 4.76 9.47
CA VAL A 771 3.83 4.03 9.97
C VAL A 771 3.72 4.16 11.49
N LEU A 772 4.85 4.06 12.21
CA LEU A 772 4.87 4.22 13.66
C LEU A 772 4.51 5.67 14.08
N ASP A 773 5.00 6.68 13.37
CA ASP A 773 4.67 8.09 13.58
C ASP A 773 3.20 8.42 13.24
N ALA A 774 2.58 7.63 12.35
CA ALA A 774 1.18 7.81 11.99
C ALA A 774 0.22 7.43 13.15
N ILE A 775 0.60 6.49 14.02
CA ILE A 775 -0.24 5.99 15.13
C ILE A 775 -0.65 7.10 16.11
N PRO A 776 0.28 7.82 16.79
CA PRO A 776 -0.09 8.85 17.75
C PRO A 776 -0.86 10.01 17.09
N ASN A 777 -0.52 10.30 15.85
CA ASN A 777 -1.21 11.28 15.02
C ASN A 777 -2.68 10.89 14.75
N PHE A 778 -2.94 9.62 14.43
CA PHE A 778 -4.29 9.11 14.21
C PHE A 778 -5.14 9.14 15.49
N ILE A 779 -4.52 8.82 16.63
CA ILE A 779 -5.16 8.92 17.96
C ILE A 779 -5.60 10.37 18.22
N ARG A 780 -4.74 11.37 17.94
CA ARG A 780 -5.09 12.78 18.08
C ARG A 780 -6.29 13.17 17.23
N VAL A 781 -6.29 12.79 15.94
CA VAL A 781 -7.42 13.08 15.03
C VAL A 781 -8.71 12.43 15.54
N ARG A 782 -8.65 11.18 16.01
CA ARG A 782 -9.82 10.48 16.58
C ARG A 782 -10.39 11.22 17.79
N ILE A 783 -9.54 11.71 18.69
CA ILE A 783 -9.97 12.47 19.88
C ILE A 783 -10.64 13.78 19.47
N SER A 784 -10.03 14.56 18.57
CA SER A 784 -10.60 15.80 18.05
C SER A 784 -11.93 15.56 17.32
N TRP A 785 -12.04 14.48 16.55
CA TRP A 785 -13.28 14.08 15.90
C TRP A 785 -14.40 13.74 16.90
N ASN A 786 -14.06 13.00 17.97
CA ASN A 786 -15.03 12.67 19.02
C ASN A 786 -15.53 13.93 19.76
N ARG A 787 -14.64 14.87 20.08
CA ARG A 787 -15.01 16.14 20.71
C ARG A 787 -15.93 16.98 19.83
N LEU A 788 -15.65 17.02 18.53
CA LEU A 788 -16.48 17.69 17.54
C LEU A 788 -17.89 17.09 17.49
N ASN A 789 -18.00 15.77 17.39
CA ASN A 789 -19.30 15.09 17.35
C ASN A 789 -20.06 15.22 18.67
N GLU A 790 -19.37 15.20 19.81
CA GLU A 790 -20.00 15.41 21.11
C GLU A 790 -20.58 16.82 21.22
N LEU A 791 -19.85 17.85 20.77
CA LEU A 791 -20.40 19.21 20.70
C LEU A 791 -21.60 19.29 19.75
N SER A 792 -21.50 18.71 18.55
CA SER A 792 -22.60 18.65 17.59
C SER A 792 -23.86 18.00 18.18
N ARG A 793 -23.69 16.89 18.92
CA ARG A 793 -24.80 16.16 19.55
C ARG A 793 -25.46 16.96 20.68
N GLN A 794 -24.67 17.67 21.49
CA GLN A 794 -25.19 18.55 22.55
C GLN A 794 -26.01 19.71 21.97
N LEU A 795 -25.65 20.20 20.77
CA LEU A 795 -26.42 21.22 20.05
C LEU A 795 -27.70 20.65 19.42
N GLU A 796 -27.67 19.42 18.87
CA GLU A 796 -28.83 18.74 18.26
C GLU A 796 -29.96 18.44 19.25
N THR A 797 -29.66 18.12 20.51
CA THR A 797 -30.68 17.85 21.53
C THR A 797 -31.59 19.03 21.86
N GLY A 798 -31.28 20.24 21.35
CA GLY A 798 -32.09 21.45 21.50
C GLY A 798 -32.87 21.89 20.26
N GLU A 799 -32.76 21.19 19.12
CA GLU A 799 -33.45 21.61 17.89
C GLU A 799 -34.96 21.49 18.07
N THR A 800 -35.62 22.65 18.23
CA THR A 800 -37.07 22.74 18.05
C THR A 800 -37.30 22.83 16.54
N LYS A 801 -38.21 22.03 15.97
CA LYS A 801 -38.57 22.11 14.54
C LYS A 801 -39.10 23.51 14.22
N GLN A 802 -38.25 24.42 13.76
CA GLN A 802 -38.68 25.73 13.26
C GLN A 802 -39.49 25.54 11.98
N SER A 803 -40.73 26.04 11.98
CA SER A 803 -41.55 26.18 10.78
C SER A 803 -40.95 27.28 9.88
N GLU A 804 -40.72 26.99 8.58
CA GLU A 804 -40.08 27.87 7.57
C GLU A 804 -40.82 29.20 7.27
N ARG A 805 -41.76 29.64 8.11
CA ARG A 805 -42.43 30.94 7.97
C ARG A 805 -42.04 31.86 9.11
N VAL A 806 -40.99 32.64 8.90
CA VAL A 806 -40.75 33.88 9.66
C VAL A 806 -41.95 34.79 9.42
N LYS A 807 -42.90 34.85 10.36
CA LYS A 807 -43.88 35.94 10.38
C LYS A 807 -43.13 37.18 10.85
N GLU A 808 -43.22 38.26 10.08
CA GLU A 808 -42.72 39.57 10.50
C GLU A 808 -43.29 39.93 11.88
N ALA A 809 -42.45 40.49 12.74
CA ALA A 809 -42.85 40.97 14.06
C ALA A 809 -44.01 41.97 13.96
N SER A 810 -44.88 41.97 14.98
CA SER A 810 -45.98 42.93 15.08
C SER A 810 -45.46 44.37 14.94
N PRO A 811 -46.11 45.23 14.12
CA PRO A 811 -45.72 46.63 13.99
C PRO A 811 -45.70 47.34 15.36
N ALA A 812 -44.82 48.32 15.50
CA ALA A 812 -44.67 49.16 16.70
C ALA A 812 -45.97 49.82 17.22
N SER A 813 -47.05 49.83 16.41
CA SER A 813 -48.35 50.45 16.67
C SER A 813 -49.44 49.49 17.17
N GLU A 814 -49.16 48.20 17.36
CA GLU A 814 -50.16 47.24 17.89
C GLU A 814 -50.30 47.34 19.40
N ILE A 815 -51.54 47.35 19.91
CA ILE A 815 -51.81 47.25 21.35
C ILE A 815 -51.40 45.85 21.81
N ILE A 816 -50.45 45.79 22.75
CA ILE A 816 -49.92 44.55 23.29
C ILE A 816 -50.48 44.27 24.69
N HIS A 817 -50.84 43.00 24.90
CA HIS A 817 -51.13 42.37 26.19
C HIS A 817 -50.26 41.11 26.34
N LEU A 818 -49.25 41.16 27.21
CA LEU A 818 -48.40 40.03 27.55
C LEU A 818 -48.92 39.40 28.86
N GLU A 819 -49.34 38.15 28.80
CA GLU A 819 -49.93 37.42 29.92
C GLU A 819 -49.05 36.20 30.26
N VAL A 820 -48.66 36.07 31.53
CA VAL A 820 -47.84 34.98 32.07
C VAL A 820 -48.74 34.17 32.98
N LYS A 821 -48.96 32.87 32.68
CA LYS A 821 -49.88 31.99 33.42
C LYS A 821 -49.14 30.80 34.01
N ASP A 822 -49.17 30.70 35.33
CA ASP A 822 -48.62 29.60 36.13
C ASP A 822 -47.20 29.19 35.70
N VAL A 823 -46.37 30.18 35.32
CA VAL A 823 -45.05 29.91 34.77
C VAL A 823 -44.10 29.49 35.87
N GLU A 824 -43.55 28.28 35.73
CA GLU A 824 -42.49 27.74 36.59
C GLU A 824 -41.24 27.39 35.78
N TYR A 825 -40.07 27.61 36.37
CA TYR A 825 -38.79 27.23 35.83
C TYR A 825 -37.87 26.69 36.91
N HIS A 826 -37.27 25.52 36.66
CA HIS A 826 -36.42 24.80 37.57
C HIS A 826 -34.97 24.86 37.10
N TYR A 827 -34.09 25.44 37.91
CA TYR A 827 -32.65 25.38 37.65
C TYR A 827 -32.14 23.95 37.87
N LYS A 828 -31.54 23.36 36.83
CA LYS A 828 -30.86 22.07 36.94
C LYS A 828 -29.37 22.30 37.17
N ASN A 829 -28.93 22.26 38.43
CA ASN A 829 -27.51 22.35 38.76
C ASN A 829 -26.90 20.94 38.97
N GLN A 830 -25.61 20.77 38.64
CA GLN A 830 -24.91 19.48 38.73
C GLN A 830 -24.72 18.97 40.17
N GLU A 831 -24.92 19.83 41.17
CA GLU A 831 -24.70 19.55 42.60
C GLU A 831 -26.00 19.28 43.41
N GLY A 832 -27.16 19.21 42.76
CA GLY A 832 -28.42 18.78 43.39
C GLY A 832 -29.24 19.87 44.10
N GLU A 833 -28.78 21.12 44.16
CA GLU A 833 -29.62 22.25 44.59
C GLU A 833 -30.58 22.68 43.46
N GLN A 834 -31.87 22.74 43.78
CA GLN A 834 -32.94 23.17 42.87
C GLN A 834 -33.46 24.54 43.31
N PHE A 835 -33.12 25.59 42.56
CA PHE A 835 -33.79 26.90 42.69
C PHE A 835 -34.93 26.96 41.67
N THR A 836 -36.14 27.25 42.13
CA THR A 836 -37.33 27.35 41.27
C THR A 836 -37.81 28.79 41.23
N VAL A 837 -38.13 29.28 40.03
CA VAL A 837 -38.86 30.53 39.83
C VAL A 837 -40.29 30.16 39.45
N GLY A 838 -41.27 30.60 40.24
CA GLY A 838 -42.69 30.36 40.01
C GLY A 838 -43.40 29.55 41.10
N PRO A 839 -44.71 29.27 40.90
CA PRO A 839 -45.52 29.67 39.75
C PRO A 839 -45.74 31.19 39.70
N VAL A 840 -45.53 31.80 38.53
CA VAL A 840 -45.69 33.24 38.31
C VAL A 840 -46.92 33.52 37.45
N ASN A 841 -47.78 34.43 37.92
CA ASN A 841 -48.94 34.94 37.19
C ASN A 841 -48.83 36.46 37.08
N LEU A 842 -48.67 37.00 35.88
CA LEU A 842 -48.46 38.44 35.63
C LEU A 842 -49.10 38.89 34.31
N SER A 843 -49.55 40.13 34.24
CA SER A 843 -49.99 40.76 32.98
C SER A 843 -49.32 42.11 32.76
N PHE A 844 -48.95 42.38 31.51
CA PHE A 844 -48.33 43.63 31.07
C PHE A 844 -49.06 44.18 29.84
N HIS A 845 -49.22 45.51 29.78
CA HIS A 845 -49.98 46.20 28.74
C HIS A 845 -49.13 47.25 28.01
N SER A 846 -49.50 47.56 26.76
CA SER A 846 -48.97 48.68 25.99
C SER A 846 -49.21 50.02 26.72
N GLY A 847 -48.18 50.87 26.77
CA GLY A 847 -48.22 52.13 27.52
C GLY A 847 -48.14 51.97 29.04
N GLN A 848 -47.78 50.78 29.56
CA GLN A 848 -47.53 50.52 30.98
C GLN A 848 -46.03 50.46 31.26
N VAL A 849 -45.62 51.02 32.40
CA VAL A 849 -44.27 50.87 32.95
C VAL A 849 -44.33 49.98 34.19
N THR A 850 -43.65 48.84 34.14
CA THR A 850 -43.57 47.88 35.25
C THR A 850 -42.14 47.77 35.76
N PHE A 851 -41.96 47.97 37.06
CA PHE A 851 -40.67 47.76 37.72
C PHE A 851 -40.66 46.47 38.52
N ILE A 852 -39.62 45.66 38.32
CA ILE A 852 -39.37 44.43 39.06
C ILE A 852 -38.23 44.69 40.05
N THR A 853 -38.51 44.54 41.35
CA THR A 853 -37.58 44.74 42.45
C THR A 853 -37.47 43.46 43.29
N GLY A 854 -36.46 43.35 44.16
CA GLY A 854 -36.22 42.17 44.99
C GLY A 854 -34.76 42.00 45.34
N GLY A 855 -34.43 41.23 46.37
CA GLY A 855 -33.03 41.02 46.79
C GLY A 855 -32.15 40.36 45.73
N ASN A 856 -30.83 40.35 45.95
CA ASN A 856 -29.91 39.57 45.13
C ASN A 856 -30.27 38.08 45.25
N GLY A 857 -30.30 37.36 44.13
CA GLY A 857 -30.70 35.95 44.11
C GLY A 857 -32.20 35.69 44.23
N SER A 858 -33.08 36.70 44.15
CA SER A 858 -34.53 36.48 44.22
C SER A 858 -35.17 35.94 42.93
N GLY A 859 -34.40 35.75 41.86
CA GLY A 859 -34.89 35.20 40.58
C GLY A 859 -35.26 36.24 39.50
N LYS A 860 -34.99 37.54 39.72
CA LYS A 860 -35.37 38.64 38.79
C LYS A 860 -34.84 38.44 37.36
N SER A 861 -33.54 38.23 37.20
CA SER A 861 -32.93 38.05 35.87
C SER A 861 -33.41 36.76 35.19
N THR A 862 -33.68 35.69 35.96
CA THR A 862 -34.28 34.45 35.45
C THR A 862 -35.70 34.69 34.95
N LEU A 863 -36.53 35.41 35.71
CA LEU A 863 -37.85 35.84 35.27
C LEU A 863 -37.74 36.72 34.00
N GLY A 864 -36.76 37.61 33.94
CA GLY A 864 -36.46 38.40 32.74
C GLY A 864 -36.18 37.55 31.50
N LYS A 865 -35.32 36.51 31.63
CA LYS A 865 -35.02 35.57 30.55
C LYS A 865 -36.26 34.76 30.11
N LEU A 866 -37.17 34.44 31.04
CA LEU A 866 -38.46 33.79 30.73
C LEU A 866 -39.41 34.75 29.99
N LEU A 867 -39.57 35.98 30.47
CA LEU A 867 -40.45 37.00 29.88
C LEU A 867 -40.05 37.34 28.43
N VAL A 868 -38.75 37.48 28.18
CA VAL A 868 -38.22 37.75 26.83
C VAL A 868 -38.28 36.51 25.93
N GLY A 869 -38.46 35.31 26.50
CA GLY A 869 -38.48 34.05 25.76
C GLY A 869 -37.09 33.48 25.43
N LEU A 870 -36.05 33.89 26.16
CA LEU A 870 -34.71 33.27 26.07
C LEU A 870 -34.66 31.92 26.78
N TYR A 871 -35.45 31.75 27.85
CA TYR A 871 -35.71 30.47 28.51
C TYR A 871 -37.14 30.01 28.22
N LYS A 872 -37.31 28.69 28.10
CA LYS A 872 -38.65 28.09 28.05
C LYS A 872 -39.09 27.72 29.47
N PRO A 873 -40.34 28.00 29.84
CA PRO A 873 -40.87 27.55 31.13
C PRO A 873 -41.00 26.02 31.15
N ASP A 874 -40.79 25.40 32.32
CA ASP A 874 -41.03 23.96 32.52
C ASP A 874 -42.52 23.66 32.70
N GLN A 875 -43.27 24.58 33.31
CA GLN A 875 -44.73 24.55 33.46
C GLN A 875 -45.33 25.93 33.20
N GLY A 876 -46.61 25.98 32.83
CA GLY A 876 -47.31 27.22 32.49
C GLY A 876 -47.08 27.71 31.06
N GLU A 877 -47.61 28.87 30.72
CA GLU A 877 -47.52 29.46 29.38
C GLU A 877 -47.40 30.99 29.41
N ILE A 878 -46.75 31.54 28.39
CA ILE A 878 -46.65 32.99 28.16
C ILE A 878 -47.36 33.30 26.85
N LEU A 879 -48.35 34.19 26.91
CA LEU A 879 -49.26 34.53 25.82
C LEU A 879 -49.07 36.00 25.44
N LEU A 880 -48.93 36.30 24.14
CA LEU A 880 -48.98 37.65 23.60
C LEU A 880 -50.32 37.82 22.87
N ASN A 881 -51.14 38.78 23.31
CA ASN A 881 -52.49 39.03 22.78
C ASN A 881 -53.38 37.77 22.77
N GLY A 882 -53.24 36.93 23.80
CA GLY A 882 -53.99 35.68 23.96
C GLY A 882 -53.49 34.51 23.10
N GLN A 883 -52.37 34.66 22.39
CA GLN A 883 -51.74 33.60 21.59
C GLN A 883 -50.35 33.24 22.14
N GLN A 884 -50.07 31.94 22.21
CA GLN A 884 -48.71 31.48 22.48
C GLN A 884 -47.87 31.63 21.21
N LEU A 885 -46.78 32.39 21.28
CA LEU A 885 -45.87 32.61 20.16
C LEU A 885 -44.60 31.78 20.31
N GLU A 886 -44.21 31.07 19.25
CA GLU A 886 -42.95 30.31 19.23
C GLU A 886 -41.72 31.23 19.32
N GLU A 887 -41.79 32.43 18.75
CA GLU A 887 -40.69 33.41 18.73
C GLU A 887 -41.07 34.71 19.47
N LEU A 888 -41.47 34.58 20.73
CA LEU A 888 -41.85 35.70 21.61
C LEU A 888 -40.79 36.83 21.62
N SER A 889 -39.51 36.46 21.59
CA SER A 889 -38.35 37.37 21.68
C SER A 889 -38.29 38.41 20.55
N GLN A 890 -38.88 38.16 19.38
CA GLN A 890 -38.89 39.15 18.29
C GLN A 890 -39.67 40.44 18.61
N ASN A 891 -40.52 40.41 19.64
CA ASN A 891 -41.32 41.56 20.07
C ASN A 891 -40.63 42.41 21.16
N PHE A 892 -39.43 42.01 21.59
CA PHE A 892 -38.67 42.67 22.66
C PHE A 892 -37.45 43.40 22.12
N ALA A 893 -37.21 44.61 22.61
CA ALA A 893 -35.89 45.23 22.64
C ALA A 893 -35.35 45.12 24.07
N ALA A 894 -34.33 44.29 24.28
CA ALA A 894 -33.87 43.93 25.62
C ALA A 894 -32.40 44.33 25.86
N ILE A 895 -32.13 44.88 27.03
CA ILE A 895 -30.76 45.13 27.52
C ILE A 895 -30.60 44.41 28.86
N PHE A 896 -29.96 43.25 28.81
CA PHE A 896 -29.59 42.50 30.01
C PHE A 896 -28.37 43.13 30.71
N SER A 897 -28.17 42.81 31.99
CA SER A 897 -27.03 43.27 32.77
C SER A 897 -25.68 42.84 32.15
N ASP A 898 -25.64 41.67 31.51
CA ASP A 898 -24.48 41.05 30.85
C ASP A 898 -24.47 41.18 29.31
N PHE A 899 -25.08 42.24 28.76
CA PHE A 899 -25.22 42.45 27.31
C PHE A 899 -23.88 42.49 26.52
N HIS A 900 -23.98 42.13 25.24
CA HIS A 900 -22.92 42.28 24.25
C HIS A 900 -23.21 43.45 23.30
N LEU A 901 -22.17 44.20 22.91
CA LEU A 901 -22.27 45.28 21.94
C LEU A 901 -21.48 44.90 20.69
N PHE A 902 -22.16 44.71 19.57
CA PHE A 902 -21.52 44.45 18.29
C PHE A 902 -20.97 45.75 17.69
N GLU A 903 -19.86 45.65 16.96
CA GLU A 903 -19.33 46.79 16.20
C GLU A 903 -20.29 47.23 15.08
N LYS A 904 -21.02 46.27 14.48
CA LYS A 904 -22.04 46.52 13.45
C LYS A 904 -23.44 46.50 14.06
N MET A 905 -24.32 47.40 13.60
CA MET A 905 -25.73 47.42 14.00
C MET A 905 -26.55 46.43 13.14
N TYR A 906 -26.60 45.17 13.58
CA TYR A 906 -27.38 44.13 12.91
C TYR A 906 -28.90 44.38 13.05
N GLY A 907 -29.67 44.10 12.00
CA GLY A 907 -31.13 44.26 12.00
C GLY A 907 -31.64 45.71 11.84
N ILE A 908 -30.74 46.70 11.74
CA ILE A 908 -31.09 48.12 11.60
C ILE A 908 -30.63 48.64 10.24
N ASP A 909 -31.53 49.29 9.49
CA ASP A 909 -31.13 50.04 8.29
C ASP A 909 -30.55 51.40 8.69
N VAL A 910 -29.23 51.40 8.89
CA VAL A 910 -28.47 52.57 9.31
C VAL A 910 -28.59 53.74 8.33
N LYS A 911 -28.79 53.47 7.02
CA LYS A 911 -28.93 54.54 6.02
C LYS A 911 -30.29 55.22 6.14
N MET A 912 -31.35 54.45 6.33
CA MET A 912 -32.69 55.00 6.54
C MET A 912 -32.80 55.75 7.87
N LYS A 913 -32.17 55.25 8.93
CA LYS A 913 -32.25 55.83 10.28
C LYS A 913 -31.08 56.74 10.64
N GLU A 914 -30.29 57.21 9.67
CA GLU A 914 -29.05 57.95 9.94
C GLU A 914 -29.30 59.22 10.77
N GLN A 915 -30.34 59.98 10.44
CA GLN A 915 -30.70 61.19 11.17
C GLN A 915 -31.14 60.87 12.61
N GLU A 916 -32.00 59.87 12.80
CA GLU A 916 -32.44 59.43 14.13
C GLU A 916 -31.25 58.94 14.98
N ILE A 917 -30.33 58.18 14.39
CA ILE A 917 -29.12 57.70 15.07
C ILE A 917 -28.27 58.89 15.55
N GLN A 918 -28.06 59.91 14.70
CA GLN A 918 -27.31 61.12 15.09
C GLN A 918 -28.01 61.90 16.21
N GLU A 919 -29.33 62.03 16.15
CA GLU A 919 -30.13 62.66 17.20
C GLU A 919 -30.01 61.90 18.53
N TYR A 920 -30.09 60.56 18.52
CA TYR A 920 -29.90 59.76 19.72
C TYR A 920 -28.45 59.78 20.22
N LEU A 921 -27.44 59.83 19.35
CA LEU A 921 -26.04 60.01 19.75
C LEU A 921 -25.82 61.38 20.44
N LEU A 922 -26.51 62.42 20.00
CA LEU A 922 -26.52 63.73 20.66
C LEU A 922 -27.24 63.65 22.02
N LYS A 923 -28.48 63.13 22.06
CA LYS A 923 -29.29 62.98 23.29
C LYS A 923 -28.57 62.16 24.36
N LEU A 924 -27.81 61.14 23.97
CA LEU A 924 -27.09 60.26 24.89
C LEU A 924 -25.66 60.73 25.20
N GLY A 925 -25.24 61.89 24.67
CA GLY A 925 -23.92 62.48 24.91
C GLY A 925 -22.77 61.67 24.30
N MET A 926 -23.00 60.94 23.21
CA MET A 926 -22.04 60.03 22.57
C MET A 926 -21.40 60.60 21.29
N ASN A 927 -21.99 61.64 20.70
CA ASN A 927 -21.58 62.26 19.43
C ASN A 927 -20.11 62.70 19.34
N HIS A 928 -19.49 63.10 20.46
CA HIS A 928 -18.11 63.60 20.50
C HIS A 928 -17.06 62.51 20.68
N LYS A 929 -17.48 61.26 20.95
CA LYS A 929 -16.58 60.11 21.18
C LYS A 929 -16.66 59.04 20.10
N LEU A 930 -17.69 59.06 19.27
CA LEU A 930 -18.02 57.98 18.37
C LEU A 930 -18.55 58.53 17.05
N GLN A 931 -18.16 57.87 15.96
CA GLN A 931 -18.68 58.13 14.62
C GLN A 931 -19.28 56.85 14.04
N ILE A 932 -20.26 56.99 13.15
CA ILE A 932 -20.81 55.85 12.41
C ILE A 932 -19.96 55.64 11.15
N GLN A 933 -19.40 54.44 10.99
CA GLN A 933 -18.59 54.05 9.84
C GLN A 933 -19.10 52.72 9.28
N HIS A 934 -19.34 52.65 7.97
CA HIS A 934 -19.67 51.41 7.26
C HIS A 934 -20.85 50.60 7.86
N GLY A 935 -21.86 51.29 8.41
CA GLY A 935 -23.03 50.66 9.05
C GLY A 935 -22.78 50.17 10.49
N GLY A 936 -21.73 50.64 11.15
CA GLY A 936 -21.38 50.29 12.52
C GLY A 936 -20.74 51.45 13.29
N PHE A 937 -20.32 51.19 14.52
CA PHE A 937 -19.64 52.14 15.40
C PHE A 937 -18.13 52.16 15.13
N SER A 938 -17.50 53.35 15.18
CA SER A 938 -16.05 53.49 15.03
C SER A 938 -15.24 52.82 16.15
N THR A 939 -15.85 52.58 17.32
CA THR A 939 -15.26 51.85 18.44
C THR A 939 -16.36 51.35 19.38
N VAL A 940 -16.14 50.20 20.01
CA VAL A 940 -16.95 49.68 21.13
C VAL A 940 -16.17 49.68 22.45
N ASN A 941 -14.92 50.14 22.43
CA ASN A 941 -14.04 50.23 23.61
C ASN A 941 -14.40 51.49 24.44
N LEU A 942 -15.45 51.37 25.24
CA LEU A 942 -16.08 52.46 26.00
C LEU A 942 -16.31 52.07 27.45
N SER A 943 -16.59 53.04 28.32
CA SER A 943 -16.97 52.75 29.71
C SER A 943 -18.30 51.98 29.78
N THR A 944 -18.56 51.25 30.87
CA THR A 944 -19.79 50.44 31.03
C THR A 944 -21.05 51.27 30.83
N GLY A 945 -21.13 52.46 31.44
CA GLY A 945 -22.26 53.39 31.25
C GLY A 945 -22.43 53.85 29.80
N GLN A 946 -21.34 54.13 29.09
CA GLN A 946 -21.36 54.50 27.66
C GLN A 946 -21.80 53.34 26.78
N ARG A 947 -21.32 52.11 27.06
CA ARG A 947 -21.77 50.90 26.35
C ARG A 947 -23.26 50.67 26.55
N LYS A 948 -23.79 50.85 27.77
CA LYS A 948 -25.23 50.74 28.07
C LYS A 948 -26.05 51.81 27.34
N ARG A 949 -25.52 53.03 27.18
CA ARG A 949 -26.16 54.07 26.34
C ARG A 949 -26.22 53.69 24.87
N LEU A 950 -25.15 53.11 24.31
CA LEU A 950 -25.20 52.63 22.92
C LEU A 950 -26.15 51.45 22.75
N ALA A 951 -26.20 50.52 23.71
CA ALA A 951 -27.20 49.47 23.70
C ALA A 951 -28.63 50.05 23.72
N LEU A 952 -28.86 51.11 24.50
CA LEU A 952 -30.14 51.82 24.54
C LEU A 952 -30.48 52.50 23.20
N LEU A 953 -29.50 53.12 22.55
CA LEU A 953 -29.66 53.64 21.20
C LEU A 953 -30.11 52.53 20.24
N ILE A 954 -29.43 51.38 20.25
CA ILE A 954 -29.75 50.24 19.39
C ILE A 954 -31.19 49.77 19.67
N SER A 955 -31.55 49.56 20.94
CA SER A 955 -32.92 49.16 21.32
C SER A 955 -33.98 50.15 20.84
N CYS A 956 -33.71 51.46 20.91
CA CYS A 956 -34.61 52.48 20.35
C CYS A 956 -34.69 52.41 18.81
N MET A 957 -33.58 52.10 18.14
CA MET A 957 -33.55 51.93 16.68
C MET A 957 -34.21 50.63 16.21
N GLU A 958 -34.28 49.59 17.04
CA GLU A 958 -35.05 48.37 16.77
C GLU A 958 -36.57 48.64 16.84
N ASP A 959 -36.99 49.68 17.58
CA ASP A 959 -38.37 50.16 17.72
C ASP A 959 -39.39 49.05 18.06
N ARG A 960 -39.00 48.10 18.91
CA ARG A 960 -39.87 47.00 19.34
C ARG A 960 -41.02 47.49 20.23
N PRO A 961 -42.14 46.77 20.33
CA PRO A 961 -43.28 47.22 21.13
C PRO A 961 -43.11 46.95 22.64
N ILE A 962 -42.24 46.02 23.04
CA ILE A 962 -41.88 45.76 24.45
C ILE A 962 -40.40 46.08 24.67
N TYR A 963 -40.08 46.83 25.72
CA TYR A 963 -38.71 47.13 26.15
C TYR A 963 -38.43 46.45 27.48
N PHE A 964 -37.31 45.73 27.55
CA PHE A 964 -36.86 45.07 28.77
C PHE A 964 -35.49 45.59 29.19
N PHE A 965 -35.38 46.12 30.41
CA PHE A 965 -34.13 46.68 30.93
C PHE A 965 -33.74 46.01 32.25
N ASP A 966 -32.63 45.28 32.27
CA ASP A 966 -32.10 44.65 33.47
C ASP A 966 -31.00 45.52 34.09
N GLU A 967 -31.30 46.19 35.20
CA GLU A 967 -30.37 47.03 35.95
C GLU A 967 -29.63 48.06 35.08
N TRP A 968 -30.29 48.56 34.03
CA TRP A 968 -29.64 49.45 33.06
C TRP A 968 -29.08 50.73 33.73
N ALA A 969 -29.85 51.29 34.67
CA ALA A 969 -29.56 52.56 35.31
C ALA A 969 -28.43 52.49 36.36
N ALA A 970 -28.05 51.29 36.80
CA ALA A 970 -27.07 51.07 37.87
C ALA A 970 -25.66 51.60 37.52
N ASP A 971 -25.25 51.48 36.25
CA ASP A 971 -23.93 51.92 35.77
C ASP A 971 -23.93 53.35 35.20
N GLN A 972 -25.05 54.08 35.30
CA GLN A 972 -25.15 55.46 34.84
C GLN A 972 -24.79 56.46 35.93
N ASP A 973 -24.24 57.59 35.53
CA ASP A 973 -24.11 58.76 36.40
C ASP A 973 -25.49 59.31 36.80
N PRO A 974 -25.59 60.10 37.89
CA PRO A 974 -26.87 60.57 38.41
C PRO A 974 -27.71 61.36 37.39
N GLU A 975 -27.07 62.16 36.54
CA GLU A 975 -27.75 63.00 35.53
C GLU A 975 -28.42 62.12 34.46
N PHE A 976 -27.68 61.14 33.91
CA PHE A 976 -28.25 60.23 32.92
C PHE A 976 -29.23 59.22 33.53
N ARG A 977 -29.05 58.86 34.80
CA ARG A 977 -30.01 58.03 35.54
C ARG A 977 -31.34 58.76 35.69
N GLU A 978 -31.31 60.02 36.12
CA GLU A 978 -32.49 60.86 36.24
C GLU A 978 -33.16 61.07 34.87
N TYR A 979 -32.38 61.35 33.83
CA TYR A 979 -32.86 61.46 32.45
C TYR A 979 -33.55 60.17 31.96
N PHE A 980 -33.00 59.00 32.29
CA PHE A 980 -33.62 57.73 31.92
C PHE A 980 -35.01 57.55 32.55
N TYR A 981 -35.14 57.82 33.86
CA TYR A 981 -36.42 57.64 34.56
C TYR A 981 -37.44 58.74 34.30
N TYR A 982 -37.04 60.02 34.19
CA TYR A 982 -37.98 61.13 34.02
C TYR A 982 -38.21 61.56 32.58
N ASN A 983 -37.33 61.19 31.65
CA ASN A 983 -37.49 61.57 30.24
C ASN A 983 -37.69 60.34 29.35
N LEU A 984 -36.74 59.39 29.33
CA LEU A 984 -36.77 58.29 28.35
C LEU A 984 -37.89 57.28 28.62
N ILE A 985 -38.07 56.81 29.86
CA ILE A 985 -39.15 55.88 30.20
C ILE A 985 -40.53 56.51 29.91
N PRO A 986 -40.82 57.76 30.34
CA PRO A 986 -42.06 58.44 29.99
C PRO A 986 -42.24 58.65 28.47
N GLU A 987 -41.17 58.95 27.72
CA GLU A 987 -41.22 59.07 26.26
C GLU A 987 -41.61 57.72 25.61
N MET A 988 -41.00 56.61 26.05
CA MET A 988 -41.35 55.27 25.60
C MET A 988 -42.82 54.93 25.91
N LYS A 989 -43.27 55.25 27.12
CA LYS A 989 -44.67 55.09 27.55
C LYS A 989 -45.63 55.89 26.68
N GLN A 990 -45.33 57.16 26.38
CA GLN A 990 -46.13 58.02 25.51
C GLN A 990 -46.19 57.51 24.07
N LYS A 991 -45.13 56.85 23.59
CA LYS A 991 -45.11 56.13 22.30
C LYS A 991 -45.87 54.80 22.33
N GLY A 992 -46.59 54.48 23.41
CA GLY A 992 -47.38 53.26 23.56
C GLY A 992 -46.54 52.01 23.82
N LYS A 993 -45.26 52.14 24.20
CA LYS A 993 -44.40 50.98 24.46
C LYS A 993 -44.71 50.36 25.83
N CYS A 994 -44.64 49.04 25.92
CA CYS A 994 -44.65 48.34 27.20
C CYS A 994 -43.21 48.32 27.75
N VAL A 995 -42.97 48.88 28.93
CA VAL A 995 -41.61 48.96 29.51
C VAL A 995 -41.54 48.12 30.78
N ILE A 996 -40.68 47.11 30.78
CA ILE A 996 -40.41 46.25 31.93
C ILE A 996 -38.96 46.50 32.36
N ALA A 997 -38.73 47.00 33.58
CA ALA A 997 -37.39 47.26 34.07
C ALA A 997 -37.12 46.59 35.42
N ILE A 998 -36.02 45.85 35.52
CA ILE A 998 -35.50 45.38 36.80
C ILE A 998 -34.67 46.53 37.39
N THR A 999 -35.08 47.03 38.55
CA THR A 999 -34.41 48.15 39.20
C THR A 999 -34.46 48.07 40.72
N HIS A 1000 -33.41 48.61 41.34
CA HIS A 1000 -33.24 48.78 42.77
C HIS A 1000 -33.30 50.25 43.21
N ASP A 1001 -33.54 51.19 42.29
CA ASP A 1001 -33.60 52.62 42.59
C ASP A 1001 -34.99 53.00 43.15
N ASP A 1002 -35.18 52.80 44.46
CA ASP A 1002 -36.42 53.10 45.19
C ASP A 1002 -36.96 54.52 44.98
N ARG A 1003 -36.05 55.50 44.83
CA ARG A 1003 -36.36 56.90 44.53
C ARG A 1003 -37.28 57.07 43.34
N TYR A 1004 -37.17 56.21 42.33
CA TYR A 1004 -37.91 56.31 41.08
C TYR A 1004 -39.08 55.33 40.97
N PHE A 1005 -39.38 54.52 42.00
CA PHE A 1005 -40.51 53.57 41.94
C PHE A 1005 -41.85 54.23 41.65
N HIS A 1006 -42.00 55.51 41.99
CA HIS A 1006 -43.18 56.31 41.66
C HIS A 1006 -43.39 56.55 40.15
N VAL A 1007 -42.38 56.33 39.31
CA VAL A 1007 -42.47 56.42 37.84
C VAL A 1007 -43.22 55.22 37.25
N ALA A 1008 -43.15 54.05 37.90
CA ALA A 1008 -43.86 52.86 37.45
C ALA A 1008 -45.37 52.93 37.75
N ASP A 1009 -46.14 52.29 36.87
CA ASP A 1009 -47.57 52.04 37.03
C ASP A 1009 -47.82 50.78 37.86
N GLN A 1010 -46.90 49.82 37.76
CA GLN A 1010 -46.93 48.54 38.47
C GLN A 1010 -45.56 48.28 39.08
N LEU A 1011 -45.53 47.97 40.37
CA LEU A 1011 -44.33 47.55 41.09
C LEU A 1011 -44.48 46.09 41.52
N LEU A 1012 -43.55 45.25 41.07
CA LEU A 1012 -43.50 43.82 41.36
C LEU A 1012 -42.29 43.52 42.26
N LYS A 1013 -42.54 42.93 43.44
CA LYS A 1013 -41.48 42.48 44.34
C LYS A 1013 -41.28 40.97 44.24
N MET A 1014 -40.06 40.54 43.96
CA MET A 1014 -39.65 39.14 43.96
C MET A 1014 -38.83 38.78 45.21
N GLU A 1015 -39.19 37.68 45.86
CA GLU A 1015 -38.46 37.09 46.97
C GLU A 1015 -38.35 35.56 46.76
N VAL A 1016 -37.13 35.04 46.75
CA VAL A 1016 -36.81 33.60 46.64
C VAL A 1016 -37.61 32.88 45.52
N GLY A 1017 -37.61 33.44 44.32
CA GLY A 1017 -38.25 32.83 43.15
C GLY A 1017 -39.77 33.05 43.04
N GLN A 1018 -40.41 33.70 44.01
CA GLN A 1018 -41.84 34.02 44.00
C GLN A 1018 -42.09 35.53 43.90
N VAL A 1019 -43.21 35.91 43.27
CA VAL A 1019 -43.71 37.30 43.29
C VAL A 1019 -44.55 37.48 44.54
N THR A 1020 -44.09 38.28 45.50
CA THR A 1020 -44.71 38.41 46.84
C THR A 1020 -45.56 39.66 47.01
N HIS A 1021 -45.34 40.70 46.20
CA HIS A 1021 -46.09 41.94 46.30
C HIS A 1021 -46.27 42.58 44.93
N GLU A 1022 -47.52 42.85 44.56
CA GLU A 1022 -47.91 43.60 43.37
C GLU A 1022 -48.63 44.88 43.82
N GLN A 1023 -48.09 46.04 43.43
CA GLN A 1023 -48.70 47.34 43.72
C GLN A 1023 -49.10 47.99 42.38
N LEU A 1024 -50.40 47.98 42.08
CA LEU A 1024 -50.99 48.63 40.91
C LEU A 1024 -51.49 50.02 41.30
N LYS A 1025 -51.06 51.07 40.60
CA LYS A 1025 -51.74 52.38 40.69
C LYS A 1025 -53.08 52.28 39.98
N GLN A 1026 -54.17 52.50 40.71
CA GLN A 1026 -55.45 52.80 40.06
C GLN A 1026 -55.34 54.16 39.38
N HIS A 1027 -55.47 54.18 38.04
CA HIS A 1027 -55.60 55.44 37.29
C HIS A 1027 -56.83 56.19 37.78
N ALA A 1028 -56.65 57.45 38.18
CA ALA A 1028 -57.74 58.41 38.37
C ALA A 1028 -58.11 59.06 37.03
#